data_AF-A0A2D6WRE7-F1
#
_entry.id   AF-A0A2D6WRE7-F1
#
_cell.length_a   1.000
_cell.length_b   1.000
_cell.length_c   1.000
_cell.angle_alpha   90.00
_cell.angle_beta   90.00
_cell.angle_gamma   90.00
#
_symmetry.space_group_name_H-M   'P 1'
#
loop_
_entity.id
_entity.type
_entity.pdbx_description
1 polymer ?
#
loop_
_entity_poly.entity_id
_entity_poly.type
_entity_poly.pdbx_seq_one_letter_code
_entity_poly.pdbx_strand_id
1 'polypeptide(L)'
;MAGRRAHAQALGLVVLFVMSSWLSLVAPAGIDSATLSDESVVLQAGPGDEMNLTLSSSPNTMFKLDLPADEPLVNAELNFTPRILPTQSGFKWDGSSDWNHPDAISNGSSVSDDILTGSSPGILWDFNTNNQGWTFQNSYTARVTSPSCGFNGSSGGSLRTYAGSTYGQSPVVNLAGGANVPFHAWVHEGRSGCGETPDSGENLQFQYKTAAGGWTVFQTFSGGGAQTSNFQFMTVLPAAALHANSQFRIHQTSGSSTCCDYWFVDDIRIATPPESNWTSPTLGHKAGSTQLLADDTYAPVFIEADIPQGSYLNWSILNTAGEVIPGMQGSNELVVPLNLLDHTLVDQFRLHLEFKGGSGGIPEVHSIVGDGAHRESFVTNPTARGWTMSDAAYITGIGVMGMEVNSTLTSPWMLANAPLYDVMLSGTVSNGQVQVRFHPDEAWTNVSLPYAPVPDQETVGMQARVVSLVPADGNMSNFTGWNVEDMTMDMFGGQHPARPTLDFNLDERYEWGGEDARVGTWGWQDRFANGEERMELTLTSGAPSDARLLVPSQDLTSFGFSYAAEAGTVLEVALFVQNTLVANRTANASTAGMFHLNGSELAEFTQVLGNTGNSVSILGTDFTEARIEVSGNGVAVLAGLRATYHASHNLVADASSSFVMGVNEARTSVQSMGGMQAIPLPFMADQRGGLTVEVVSLQTSSTVLLQDGSMVDAEQVLTPSKEWQTITTEYQVIGGSITHHRLDVYSKSRQATFLFPAEGGGAAGLGDADMVELHPTDAIQVSEDGMNVMTNITFRLRPMWDDEAQLTATSRLVLQSGVISVPFAHTWGSTATQGYENDLEIKSVTFSEDGVEMSPSRQYLRGGESMNVSIAV
;
A
#
# COMPACT_ATOMS: atom_id res chain seq x y z
N MET A 1 -26.39 -10.06 -63.20
CA MET A 1 -25.02 -10.34 -62.68
C MET A 1 -24.73 -9.68 -61.31
N ALA A 2 -25.74 -9.39 -60.48
CA ALA A 2 -25.55 -8.85 -59.11
C ALA A 2 -25.84 -9.89 -57.99
N GLY A 3 -26.64 -10.93 -58.24
CA GLY A 3 -26.99 -11.94 -57.21
C GLY A 3 -25.91 -13.00 -56.92
N ARG A 4 -24.98 -13.26 -57.85
CA ARG A 4 -23.93 -14.29 -57.67
C ARG A 4 -22.74 -13.83 -56.80
N ARG A 5 -22.50 -12.52 -56.65
CA ARG A 5 -21.43 -11.99 -55.78
C ARG A 5 -21.85 -11.90 -54.31
N ALA A 6 -23.12 -11.57 -54.04
CA ALA A 6 -23.63 -11.51 -52.66
C ALA A 6 -23.72 -12.89 -51.99
N HIS A 7 -24.08 -13.95 -52.74
CA HIS A 7 -24.08 -15.32 -52.22
C HIS A 7 -22.67 -15.89 -52.01
N ALA A 8 -21.68 -15.51 -52.84
CA ALA A 8 -20.29 -15.91 -52.63
C ALA A 8 -19.65 -15.23 -51.41
N GLN A 9 -20.02 -13.98 -51.12
CA GLN A 9 -19.55 -13.25 -49.93
C GLN A 9 -20.21 -13.75 -48.64
N ALA A 10 -21.51 -14.09 -48.68
CA ALA A 10 -22.20 -14.68 -47.53
C ALA A 10 -21.69 -16.11 -47.22
N LEU A 11 -21.44 -16.93 -48.25
CA LEU A 11 -20.84 -18.26 -48.07
C LEU A 11 -19.41 -18.16 -47.54
N GLY A 12 -18.64 -17.17 -48.01
CA GLY A 12 -17.28 -16.89 -47.51
C GLY A 12 -17.25 -16.47 -46.04
N LEU A 13 -18.19 -15.64 -45.60
CA LEU A 13 -18.33 -15.21 -44.20
C LEU A 13 -18.76 -16.33 -43.26
N VAL A 14 -19.69 -17.20 -43.70
CA VAL A 14 -20.11 -18.38 -42.92
C VAL A 14 -18.97 -19.39 -42.81
N VAL A 15 -18.20 -19.61 -43.88
CA VAL A 15 -16.99 -20.46 -43.83
C VAL A 15 -15.92 -19.84 -42.93
N LEU A 16 -15.76 -18.51 -42.89
CA LEU A 16 -14.83 -17.84 -41.97
C LEU A 16 -15.27 -17.95 -40.50
N PHE A 17 -16.58 -17.89 -40.22
CA PHE A 17 -17.13 -18.10 -38.87
C PHE A 17 -17.07 -19.55 -38.40
N VAL A 18 -17.18 -20.52 -39.32
CA VAL A 18 -17.02 -21.96 -38.99
C VAL A 18 -15.54 -22.36 -38.90
N MET A 19 -14.63 -21.70 -39.62
CA MET A 19 -13.19 -21.98 -39.54
C MET A 19 -12.52 -21.26 -38.36
N SER A 20 -13.06 -20.13 -37.88
CA SER A 20 -12.56 -19.44 -36.68
C SER A 20 -12.86 -20.19 -35.38
N SER A 21 -13.93 -21.01 -35.33
CA SER A 21 -14.19 -21.91 -34.21
C SER A 21 -13.35 -23.20 -34.23
N TRP A 22 -12.66 -23.49 -35.35
CA TRP A 22 -11.75 -24.64 -35.49
C TRP A 22 -10.27 -24.26 -35.43
N LEU A 23 -9.92 -22.98 -35.54
CA LEU A 23 -8.56 -22.48 -35.37
C LEU A 23 -8.06 -22.50 -33.91
N SER A 24 -8.95 -22.76 -32.94
CA SER A 24 -8.59 -23.11 -31.55
C SER A 24 -8.17 -24.58 -31.38
N LEU A 25 -8.34 -25.44 -32.39
CA LEU A 25 -8.01 -26.88 -32.33
C LEU A 25 -6.71 -27.27 -33.05
N VAL A 26 -6.01 -26.34 -33.72
CA VAL A 26 -4.73 -26.62 -34.39
C VAL A 26 -3.78 -25.43 -34.23
N ALA A 27 -3.25 -25.26 -33.02
CA ALA A 27 -2.02 -24.52 -32.79
C ALA A 27 -0.82 -25.48 -32.91
N PRO A 28 0.32 -25.05 -33.47
CA PRO A 28 1.55 -25.86 -33.48
C PRO A 28 2.02 -26.08 -32.04
N ALA A 29 2.56 -27.28 -31.76
CA ALA A 29 3.04 -27.72 -30.46
C ALA A 29 4.05 -26.70 -29.87
N GLY A 30 3.53 -25.78 -29.05
CA GLY A 30 4.28 -25.12 -28.00
C GLY A 30 4.54 -26.15 -26.92
N ILE A 31 5.70 -26.07 -26.30
CA ILE A 31 6.04 -26.89 -25.13
C ILE A 31 5.05 -26.44 -24.05
N ASP A 32 4.04 -27.27 -23.78
CA ASP A 32 3.14 -27.07 -22.65
C ASP A 32 3.99 -27.04 -21.39
N SER A 33 4.17 -25.84 -20.81
CA SER A 33 4.39 -25.73 -19.38
C SER A 33 3.26 -26.51 -18.75
N ALA A 34 3.58 -27.55 -17.98
CA ALA A 34 2.60 -28.34 -17.26
C ALA A 34 1.78 -27.41 -16.36
N THR A 35 0.68 -26.87 -16.86
CA THR A 35 -0.42 -26.42 -16.04
C THR A 35 -0.98 -27.69 -15.46
N LEU A 36 -0.54 -28.02 -14.25
CA LEU A 36 -1.30 -28.86 -13.35
C LEU A 36 -2.71 -28.27 -13.39
N SER A 37 -3.65 -28.97 -14.04
CA SER A 37 -5.02 -28.89 -13.60
C SER A 37 -4.94 -29.14 -12.10
N ASP A 38 -5.33 -28.16 -11.30
CA ASP A 38 -5.50 -28.31 -9.87
C ASP A 38 -6.63 -29.36 -9.70
N GLU A 39 -6.28 -30.63 -9.87
CA GLU A 39 -6.81 -31.67 -9.02
C GLU A 39 -6.53 -31.11 -7.64
N SER A 40 -7.55 -30.59 -6.98
CA SER A 40 -7.50 -30.22 -5.58
C SER A 40 -6.92 -31.44 -4.87
N VAL A 41 -5.60 -31.48 -4.69
CA VAL A 41 -4.94 -32.58 -4.02
C VAL A 41 -5.39 -32.37 -2.60
N VAL A 42 -6.43 -33.11 -2.21
CA VAL A 42 -6.85 -33.23 -0.83
C VAL A 42 -5.69 -33.93 -0.15
N LEU A 43 -4.76 -33.14 0.36
CA LEU A 43 -3.63 -33.61 1.14
C LEU A 43 -4.13 -33.80 2.56
N GLN A 44 -4.23 -35.07 2.93
CA GLN A 44 -4.46 -35.55 4.27
C GLN A 44 -3.26 -35.16 5.14
N ALA A 45 -3.48 -34.47 6.26
CA ALA A 45 -2.40 -34.07 7.17
C ALA A 45 -2.38 -34.91 8.45
N GLY A 46 -1.24 -35.51 8.73
CA GLY A 46 -0.87 -36.15 9.99
C GLY A 46 0.40 -35.53 10.59
N PRO A 47 0.93 -36.07 11.71
CA PRO A 47 2.12 -35.53 12.36
C PRO A 47 3.33 -35.46 11.41
N GLY A 48 3.94 -34.28 11.30
CA GLY A 48 5.05 -33.95 10.41
C GLY A 48 4.65 -33.31 9.08
N ASP A 49 3.36 -33.14 8.80
CA ASP A 49 2.89 -32.48 7.58
C ASP A 49 2.77 -30.96 7.77
N GLU A 50 3.06 -30.23 6.70
CA GLU A 50 2.98 -28.76 6.61
C GLU A 50 2.09 -28.36 5.42
N MET A 51 1.25 -27.34 5.59
CA MET A 51 0.43 -26.80 4.51
C MET A 51 0.41 -25.27 4.52
N ASN A 52 0.48 -24.70 3.32
CA ASN A 52 0.31 -23.27 3.09
C ASN A 52 -1.14 -22.97 2.68
N LEU A 53 -1.75 -22.01 3.37
CA LEU A 53 -3.10 -21.56 3.18
C LEU A 53 -3.12 -20.08 2.77
N THR A 54 -4.14 -19.72 2.00
CA THR A 54 -4.52 -18.33 1.77
C THR A 54 -5.78 -18.05 2.57
N LEU A 55 -5.71 -17.08 3.48
CA LEU A 55 -6.80 -16.68 4.35
C LEU A 55 -7.49 -15.43 3.80
N SER A 56 -8.78 -15.32 4.09
CA SER A 56 -9.62 -14.15 3.87
C SER A 56 -10.77 -14.20 4.89
N SER A 57 -11.72 -13.28 4.77
CA SER A 57 -12.94 -13.28 5.59
C SER A 57 -13.88 -14.45 5.29
N SER A 58 -13.56 -15.30 4.31
CA SER A 58 -14.28 -16.55 4.04
C SER A 58 -13.47 -17.74 4.57
N PRO A 59 -14.12 -18.74 5.19
CA PRO A 59 -13.43 -19.90 5.76
C PRO A 59 -12.72 -20.73 4.71
N ASN A 60 -11.42 -20.89 4.87
CA ASN A 60 -10.60 -21.82 4.12
C ASN A 60 -10.59 -23.18 4.83
N THR A 61 -11.21 -24.18 4.21
CA THR A 61 -11.36 -25.54 4.74
C THR A 61 -10.47 -26.57 4.03
N MET A 62 -9.44 -26.10 3.32
CA MET A 62 -8.54 -26.97 2.54
C MET A 62 -7.65 -27.85 3.42
N PHE A 63 -7.26 -27.35 4.59
CA PHE A 63 -6.48 -28.13 5.55
C PHE A 63 -7.39 -29.07 6.34
N LYS A 64 -7.05 -30.36 6.36
CA LYS A 64 -7.86 -31.41 7.01
C LYS A 64 -7.00 -32.30 7.89
N LEU A 65 -7.46 -32.52 9.12
CA LEU A 65 -6.84 -33.47 10.05
C LEU A 65 -7.43 -34.86 9.86
N ASP A 66 -6.59 -35.86 9.61
CA ASP A 66 -7.03 -37.25 9.52
C ASP A 66 -7.00 -37.92 10.89
N LEU A 67 -8.20 -38.26 11.40
CA LEU A 67 -8.38 -38.88 12.72
C LEU A 67 -9.19 -40.18 12.61
N PRO A 68 -8.93 -41.22 13.43
CA PRO A 68 -9.77 -42.41 13.51
C PRO A 68 -11.18 -42.05 13.95
N ALA A 69 -12.21 -42.50 13.21
CA ALA A 69 -13.57 -41.95 13.27
C ALA A 69 -14.20 -41.94 14.67
N ASP A 70 -13.98 -42.98 15.46
CA ASP A 70 -14.68 -43.16 16.74
C ASP A 70 -13.82 -42.76 17.96
N GLU A 71 -12.54 -42.43 17.77
CA GLU A 71 -11.62 -42.13 18.88
C GLU A 71 -11.50 -40.62 19.11
N PRO A 72 -11.89 -40.05 20.26
CA PRO A 72 -11.66 -38.63 20.57
C PRO A 72 -10.19 -38.24 20.44
N LEU A 73 -9.96 -37.05 19.87
CA LEU A 73 -8.68 -36.35 19.99
C LEU A 73 -8.50 -35.93 21.45
N VAL A 74 -7.35 -36.22 22.04
CA VAL A 74 -7.05 -35.93 23.45
C VAL A 74 -5.88 -34.96 23.62
N ASN A 75 -5.05 -34.84 22.59
CA ASN A 75 -3.99 -33.85 22.54
C ASN A 75 -3.65 -33.52 21.08
N ALA A 76 -3.34 -32.25 20.84
CA ALA A 76 -2.81 -31.78 19.57
C ALA A 76 -1.72 -30.74 19.82
N GLU A 77 -0.70 -30.77 18.98
CA GLU A 77 0.32 -29.73 18.90
C GLU A 77 0.43 -29.29 17.44
N LEU A 78 0.22 -28.00 17.19
CA LEU A 78 0.31 -27.39 15.87
C LEU A 78 1.15 -26.13 15.95
N ASN A 79 1.99 -25.91 14.95
CA ASN A 79 2.74 -24.68 14.79
C ASN A 79 2.15 -23.85 13.66
N PHE A 80 1.96 -22.56 13.93
CA PHE A 80 1.40 -21.60 12.99
C PHE A 80 2.41 -20.50 12.74
N THR A 81 2.66 -20.18 11.48
CA THR A 81 3.49 -19.03 11.09
C THR A 81 2.82 -18.23 9.97
N PRO A 82 2.91 -16.89 9.99
CA PRO A 82 2.40 -16.09 8.89
C PRO A 82 3.22 -16.37 7.63
N ARG A 83 2.56 -16.29 6.48
CA ARG A 83 3.16 -16.38 5.16
C ARG A 83 2.76 -15.17 4.34
N ILE A 84 3.71 -14.66 3.56
CA ILE A 84 3.51 -13.48 2.73
C ILE A 84 2.72 -13.87 1.47
N LEU A 85 1.65 -13.12 1.19
CA LEU A 85 1.02 -13.09 -0.12
C LEU A 85 1.58 -11.90 -0.91
N PRO A 86 2.26 -12.13 -2.04
CA PRO A 86 2.82 -11.05 -2.85
C PRO A 86 1.76 -10.03 -3.28
N THR A 87 2.00 -8.74 -3.01
CA THR A 87 1.15 -7.64 -3.46
C THR A 87 1.91 -6.62 -4.31
N GLN A 88 3.20 -6.42 -4.03
CA GLN A 88 4.04 -5.48 -4.74
C GLN A 88 4.87 -6.17 -5.81
N SER A 89 5.11 -5.49 -6.93
CA SER A 89 5.86 -5.99 -8.08
C SER A 89 6.87 -4.99 -8.65
N GLY A 90 6.85 -3.75 -8.15
CA GLY A 90 7.68 -2.67 -8.64
C GLY A 90 7.16 -2.05 -9.92
N PHE A 91 7.40 -0.76 -10.08
CA PHE A 91 7.33 -0.11 -11.38
C PHE A 91 8.44 0.92 -11.54
N LYS A 92 8.71 1.25 -12.80
CA LYS A 92 9.76 2.17 -13.20
C LYS A 92 9.34 2.95 -14.43
N TRP A 93 9.43 4.27 -14.32
CA TRP A 93 9.30 5.20 -15.44
C TRP A 93 10.64 5.89 -15.60
N ASP A 94 11.32 5.62 -16.71
CA ASP A 94 12.64 6.21 -16.99
C ASP A 94 12.91 6.39 -18.48
N GLY A 95 11.88 6.24 -19.31
CA GLY A 95 11.99 6.32 -20.76
C GLY A 95 10.93 7.18 -21.41
N SER A 96 11.20 7.59 -22.65
CA SER A 96 10.30 8.41 -23.46
C SER A 96 8.91 7.78 -23.65
N SER A 97 8.78 6.46 -23.61
CA SER A 97 7.48 5.76 -23.65
C SER A 97 6.64 5.99 -22.41
N ASP A 98 7.28 6.12 -21.24
CA ASP A 98 6.60 6.27 -19.95
C ASP A 98 6.14 7.72 -19.79
N TRP A 99 7.03 8.66 -20.11
CA TRP A 99 6.76 10.09 -20.04
C TRP A 99 5.68 10.55 -21.03
N ASN A 100 5.68 9.98 -22.25
CA ASN A 100 4.69 10.26 -23.30
C ASN A 100 3.57 9.22 -23.37
N HIS A 101 3.34 8.46 -22.29
CA HIS A 101 2.26 7.48 -22.25
C HIS A 101 0.91 8.17 -22.58
N PRO A 102 -0.01 7.53 -23.33
CA PRO A 102 -1.28 8.16 -23.74
C PRO A 102 -2.18 8.61 -22.58
N ASP A 103 -2.03 7.97 -21.42
CA ASP A 103 -2.72 8.33 -20.18
C ASP A 103 -1.98 9.44 -19.39
N ALA A 104 -0.76 9.83 -19.75
CA ALA A 104 -0.07 10.96 -19.13
C ALA A 104 -0.52 12.30 -19.74
N ILE A 105 -0.44 13.38 -18.96
CA ILE A 105 -0.81 14.73 -19.41
C ILE A 105 0.43 15.62 -19.31
N SER A 106 0.86 16.15 -20.45
CA SER A 106 1.97 17.12 -20.52
C SER A 106 1.42 18.51 -20.81
N ASN A 107 1.69 19.47 -19.93
CA ASN A 107 1.36 20.88 -20.13
C ASN A 107 2.61 21.74 -19.95
N GLY A 108 3.33 22.00 -21.04
CA GLY A 108 4.59 22.75 -20.97
C GLY A 108 5.78 21.96 -20.43
N SER A 109 5.65 20.66 -20.20
CA SER A 109 6.75 19.71 -20.06
C SER A 109 7.14 19.09 -21.40
N SER A 110 8.35 18.56 -21.49
CA SER A 110 8.84 17.83 -22.67
C SER A 110 9.81 16.72 -22.25
N VAL A 111 10.15 15.88 -23.22
CA VAL A 111 11.09 14.77 -23.05
C VAL A 111 12.25 14.94 -24.02
N SER A 112 13.46 14.86 -23.51
CA SER A 112 14.70 14.88 -24.31
C SER A 112 15.66 13.84 -23.74
N ASP A 113 16.21 12.98 -24.61
CA ASP A 113 17.14 11.92 -24.20
C ASP A 113 16.64 11.07 -23.02
N ASP A 114 15.35 10.67 -23.07
CA ASP A 114 14.65 9.92 -22.02
C ASP A 114 14.49 10.64 -20.67
N ILE A 115 14.79 11.94 -20.60
CA ILE A 115 14.65 12.77 -19.41
C ILE A 115 13.40 13.65 -19.53
N LEU A 116 12.58 13.67 -18.48
CA LEU A 116 11.42 14.58 -18.38
C LEU A 116 11.88 15.93 -17.82
N THR A 117 11.53 17.02 -18.49
CA THR A 117 11.85 18.37 -18.03
C THR A 117 10.75 19.36 -18.37
N GLY A 118 10.87 20.56 -17.81
CA GLY A 118 9.95 21.66 -18.07
C GLY A 118 10.34 22.57 -19.24
N SER A 119 9.46 23.51 -19.57
CA SER A 119 9.75 24.60 -20.51
C SER A 119 10.32 25.83 -19.79
N SER A 120 11.34 26.47 -20.38
CA SER A 120 12.01 27.66 -19.80
C SER A 120 11.00 28.78 -19.54
N PRO A 121 11.18 29.71 -18.59
CA PRO A 121 10.37 30.94 -18.54
C PRO A 121 10.54 31.79 -19.82
N GLY A 122 9.49 32.53 -20.19
CA GLY A 122 9.47 33.34 -21.42
C GLY A 122 10.43 34.54 -21.35
N ILE A 123 11.05 34.88 -22.47
CA ILE A 123 12.08 35.94 -22.57
C ILE A 123 11.51 37.13 -23.34
N LEU A 124 11.83 38.36 -22.92
CA LEU A 124 11.48 39.59 -23.61
C LEU A 124 12.68 40.54 -23.71
N TRP A 125 12.99 40.97 -24.94
CA TRP A 125 13.91 42.06 -25.26
C TRP A 125 13.17 43.12 -26.06
N ASP A 126 12.60 44.09 -25.35
CA ASP A 126 11.85 45.24 -25.86
C ASP A 126 12.71 46.48 -26.08
N PHE A 127 14.02 46.38 -25.81
CA PHE A 127 15.01 47.46 -25.87
C PHE A 127 14.58 48.77 -25.18
N ASN A 128 13.64 48.74 -24.24
CA ASN A 128 13.14 49.95 -23.57
C ASN A 128 14.14 50.50 -22.54
N THR A 129 14.96 49.62 -21.96
CA THR A 129 15.99 49.99 -20.96
C THR A 129 17.34 49.39 -21.32
N ASN A 130 18.31 50.23 -21.68
CA ASN A 130 19.66 49.81 -22.10
C ASN A 130 19.61 48.75 -23.22
N ASN A 131 20.72 48.08 -23.51
CA ASN A 131 20.79 47.07 -24.57
C ASN A 131 20.34 45.67 -24.10
N GLN A 132 19.87 45.52 -22.86
CA GLN A 132 19.37 44.25 -22.30
C GLN A 132 20.31 43.04 -22.51
N GLY A 133 21.62 43.28 -22.37
CA GLY A 133 22.66 42.25 -22.54
C GLY A 133 23.06 41.97 -24.00
N TRP A 134 22.41 42.61 -24.99
CA TRP A 134 22.83 42.49 -26.38
C TRP A 134 24.19 43.15 -26.62
N THR A 135 25.01 42.47 -27.39
CA THR A 135 26.32 42.96 -27.86
C THR A 135 26.27 43.21 -29.36
N PHE A 136 27.07 44.16 -29.84
CA PHE A 136 27.04 44.61 -31.23
C PHE A 136 28.40 44.47 -31.87
N GLN A 137 28.45 43.96 -33.11
CA GLN A 137 29.71 43.66 -33.79
C GLN A 137 30.57 44.91 -34.03
N ASN A 138 29.95 46.00 -34.44
CA ASN A 138 30.60 47.26 -34.77
C ASN A 138 29.58 48.42 -34.66
N SER A 139 29.97 49.64 -35.02
CA SER A 139 29.12 50.84 -34.92
C SER A 139 27.85 50.82 -35.78
N TYR A 140 27.75 49.89 -36.72
CA TYR A 140 26.60 49.74 -37.61
C TYR A 140 25.42 49.03 -36.94
N THR A 141 25.64 48.26 -35.89
CA THR A 141 24.54 47.78 -35.03
C THR A 141 24.57 48.49 -33.69
N ALA A 142 23.43 49.01 -33.27
CA ALA A 142 23.30 49.62 -31.95
C ALA A 142 21.84 49.58 -31.49
N ARG A 143 21.65 49.75 -30.19
CA ARG A 143 20.36 50.21 -29.68
C ARG A 143 20.17 51.67 -30.06
N VAL A 144 18.98 52.02 -30.53
CA VAL A 144 18.60 53.39 -30.85
C VAL A 144 17.28 53.76 -30.17
N THR A 145 17.12 55.03 -29.80
CA THR A 145 15.87 55.60 -29.26
C THR A 145 15.39 56.78 -30.12
N SER A 146 15.97 56.94 -31.31
CA SER A 146 15.62 57.96 -32.29
C SER A 146 16.15 57.54 -33.67
N PRO A 147 15.45 57.85 -34.77
CA PRO A 147 14.18 58.59 -34.84
C PRO A 147 12.97 57.72 -34.44
N SER A 148 11.82 58.35 -34.14
CA SER A 148 10.64 57.66 -33.56
C SER A 148 10.00 56.60 -34.45
N CYS A 149 10.26 56.62 -35.76
CA CYS A 149 9.79 55.59 -36.67
C CYS A 149 10.69 54.34 -36.71
N GLY A 150 11.79 54.32 -35.94
CA GLY A 150 12.71 53.20 -35.83
C GLY A 150 12.43 52.25 -34.66
N PHE A 151 11.40 52.44 -33.85
CA PHE A 151 11.05 51.54 -32.73
C PHE A 151 9.54 51.40 -32.60
N ASN A 152 9.07 50.34 -31.95
CA ASN A 152 7.67 50.00 -31.84
C ASN A 152 7.01 50.68 -30.63
N GLY A 153 6.26 51.76 -30.85
CA GLY A 153 5.53 52.47 -29.80
C GLY A 153 5.76 53.99 -29.79
N SER A 154 5.33 54.67 -28.72
CA SER A 154 5.44 56.13 -28.57
C SER A 154 6.66 56.58 -27.74
N SER A 155 7.31 55.65 -27.05
CA SER A 155 8.54 55.83 -26.26
C SER A 155 9.26 54.49 -26.17
N GLY A 156 10.60 54.48 -26.16
CA GLY A 156 11.35 53.22 -26.07
C GLY A 156 12.65 53.25 -26.88
N GLY A 157 13.12 52.07 -27.26
CA GLY A 157 14.22 51.91 -28.20
C GLY A 157 14.11 50.60 -28.95
N SER A 158 14.96 50.40 -29.95
CA SER A 158 15.03 49.17 -30.76
C SER A 158 16.49 48.84 -31.09
N LEU A 159 16.73 47.64 -31.62
CA LEU A 159 17.99 47.29 -32.27
C LEU A 159 17.96 47.78 -33.72
N ARG A 160 18.95 48.59 -34.12
CA ARG A 160 19.10 49.06 -35.49
C ARG A 160 20.39 48.55 -36.14
N THR A 161 20.29 48.02 -37.36
CA THR A 161 21.41 47.78 -38.28
C THR A 161 21.37 48.76 -39.45
N TYR A 162 22.52 49.11 -40.05
CA TYR A 162 22.58 49.95 -41.27
C TYR A 162 23.94 49.81 -41.97
N ALA A 163 24.08 50.36 -43.17
CA ALA A 163 25.33 50.45 -43.93
C ALA A 163 25.96 49.09 -44.26
N GLY A 164 27.06 48.70 -43.62
CA GLY A 164 27.79 47.47 -43.96
C GLY A 164 27.19 46.20 -43.34
N SER A 165 27.84 45.05 -43.60
CA SER A 165 27.52 43.82 -42.87
C SER A 165 27.76 44.01 -41.36
N THR A 166 26.73 43.74 -40.56
CA THR A 166 26.78 43.95 -39.12
C THR A 166 25.77 43.09 -38.40
N TYR A 167 26.02 42.73 -37.14
CA TYR A 167 25.06 42.00 -36.33
C TYR A 167 25.00 42.45 -34.87
N GLY A 168 23.84 42.21 -34.27
CA GLY A 168 23.66 42.18 -32.83
C GLY A 168 23.47 40.75 -32.34
N GLN A 169 24.01 40.45 -31.17
CA GLN A 169 23.97 39.13 -30.56
C GLN A 169 23.33 39.22 -29.18
N SER A 170 22.33 38.38 -28.92
CA SER A 170 21.60 38.31 -27.65
C SER A 170 22.51 37.85 -26.50
N PRO A 171 22.15 38.07 -25.23
CA PRO A 171 22.73 37.29 -24.14
C PRO A 171 22.43 35.79 -24.33
N VAL A 172 23.20 34.94 -23.65
CA VAL A 172 22.93 33.49 -23.61
C VAL A 172 21.68 33.24 -22.77
N VAL A 173 20.80 32.37 -23.26
CA VAL A 173 19.57 31.95 -22.59
C VAL A 173 19.47 30.43 -22.63
N ASN A 174 18.92 29.83 -21.57
CA ASN A 174 18.68 28.40 -21.54
C ASN A 174 17.29 28.12 -22.13
N LEU A 175 17.26 27.41 -23.27
CA LEU A 175 16.02 26.92 -23.89
C LEU A 175 16.03 25.39 -24.04
N ALA A 176 16.89 24.69 -23.28
CA ALA A 176 16.87 23.23 -23.23
C ALA A 176 15.50 22.73 -22.77
N GLY A 177 15.06 21.59 -23.31
CA GLY A 177 13.72 21.05 -23.02
C GLY A 177 12.56 21.85 -23.62
N GLY A 178 12.81 22.90 -24.41
CA GLY A 178 11.75 23.60 -25.13
C GLY A 178 11.17 22.75 -26.27
N ALA A 179 9.85 22.73 -26.41
CA ALA A 179 9.17 22.22 -27.60
C ALA A 179 8.19 23.26 -28.15
N ASN A 180 8.14 23.42 -29.47
CA ASN A 180 7.27 24.38 -30.16
C ASN A 180 7.37 25.84 -29.66
N VAL A 181 8.55 26.26 -29.20
CA VAL A 181 8.78 27.58 -28.59
C VAL A 181 8.51 28.71 -29.61
N PRO A 182 7.49 29.57 -29.39
CA PRO A 182 7.22 30.68 -30.29
C PRO A 182 8.25 31.80 -30.15
N PHE A 183 8.73 32.28 -31.29
CA PHE A 183 9.55 33.48 -31.42
C PHE A 183 8.73 34.58 -32.08
N HIS A 184 8.70 35.74 -31.44
CA HIS A 184 8.04 36.95 -31.92
C HIS A 184 9.06 38.09 -32.00
N ALA A 185 8.96 38.93 -33.03
CA ALA A 185 9.71 40.18 -33.09
C ALA A 185 9.00 41.17 -34.01
N TRP A 186 9.06 42.45 -33.66
CA TRP A 186 8.73 43.52 -34.59
C TRP A 186 9.92 43.83 -35.50
N VAL A 187 9.67 43.98 -36.79
CA VAL A 187 10.68 44.26 -37.81
C VAL A 187 10.23 45.42 -38.70
N HIS A 188 11.14 46.35 -38.95
CA HIS A 188 10.90 47.51 -39.79
C HIS A 188 12.13 47.86 -40.62
N GLU A 189 11.97 48.09 -41.91
CA GLU A 189 13.03 48.61 -42.77
C GLU A 189 13.10 50.15 -42.72
N GLY A 190 14.25 50.73 -43.07
CA GLY A 190 14.41 52.17 -43.19
C GLY A 190 13.45 52.78 -44.21
N ARG A 191 13.04 54.03 -43.97
CA ARG A 191 12.26 54.84 -44.92
C ARG A 191 12.44 56.32 -44.60
N SER A 192 11.92 57.20 -45.47
CA SER A 192 11.95 58.65 -45.25
C SER A 192 11.57 59.03 -43.80
N GLY A 193 12.53 59.59 -43.05
CA GLY A 193 12.42 59.90 -41.62
C GLY A 193 13.13 58.94 -40.65
N CYS A 194 13.48 57.72 -41.07
CA CYS A 194 14.14 56.67 -40.29
C CYS A 194 15.40 56.06 -40.93
N GLY A 195 15.91 56.65 -42.01
CA GLY A 195 17.00 56.08 -42.79
C GLY A 195 16.54 55.65 -44.17
N GLU A 196 17.48 55.25 -45.01
CA GLU A 196 17.19 54.79 -46.37
C GLU A 196 16.78 53.29 -46.34
N THR A 197 15.98 52.86 -47.32
CA THR A 197 15.40 51.51 -47.40
C THR A 197 16.41 50.53 -47.99
N PRO A 198 16.72 49.40 -47.34
CA PRO A 198 17.64 48.39 -47.86
C PRO A 198 17.38 48.01 -49.33
N ASP A 199 18.45 48.02 -50.13
CA ASP A 199 18.47 47.64 -51.54
C ASP A 199 18.47 46.10 -51.73
N SER A 200 18.32 45.66 -52.98
CA SER A 200 18.34 44.23 -53.31
C SER A 200 19.66 43.56 -52.92
N GLY A 201 19.57 42.58 -52.02
CA GLY A 201 20.72 41.84 -51.48
C GLY A 201 21.15 42.26 -50.07
N GLU A 202 20.62 43.36 -49.55
CA GLU A 202 20.93 43.92 -48.22
C GLU A 202 19.99 43.37 -47.14
N ASN A 203 20.03 42.04 -47.00
CA ASN A 203 19.04 41.29 -46.26
C ASN A 203 19.27 41.36 -44.75
N LEU A 204 18.19 41.25 -43.98
CA LEU A 204 18.22 41.02 -42.54
C LEU A 204 17.96 39.54 -42.26
N GLN A 205 18.83 38.90 -41.50
CA GLN A 205 18.70 37.50 -41.13
C GLN A 205 18.55 37.35 -39.62
N PHE A 206 17.58 36.53 -39.22
CA PHE A 206 17.53 36.02 -37.86
C PHE A 206 18.19 34.66 -37.84
N GLN A 207 19.12 34.52 -36.90
CA GLN A 207 19.96 33.36 -36.76
C GLN A 207 19.95 32.89 -35.30
N TYR A 208 20.11 31.60 -35.11
CA TYR A 208 20.36 31.00 -33.80
C TYR A 208 21.73 30.33 -33.81
N LYS A 209 22.34 30.24 -32.62
CA LYS A 209 23.57 29.49 -32.42
C LYS A 209 23.20 28.04 -32.14
N THR A 210 23.83 27.09 -32.81
CA THR A 210 23.68 25.66 -32.53
C THR A 210 24.52 25.26 -31.33
N ALA A 211 24.24 24.09 -30.73
CA ALA A 211 25.02 23.55 -29.61
C ALA A 211 26.50 23.35 -29.97
N ALA A 212 26.80 23.07 -31.25
CA ALA A 212 28.17 22.96 -31.78
C ALA A 212 28.87 24.33 -31.98
N GLY A 213 28.19 25.44 -31.67
CA GLY A 213 28.73 26.80 -31.72
C GLY A 213 28.59 27.52 -33.06
N GLY A 214 28.03 26.88 -34.09
CA GLY A 214 27.79 27.46 -35.41
C GLY A 214 26.53 28.34 -35.44
N TRP A 215 26.47 29.31 -36.36
CA TRP A 215 25.29 30.17 -36.54
C TRP A 215 24.47 29.71 -37.74
N THR A 216 23.18 29.47 -37.54
CA THR A 216 22.26 28.99 -38.57
C THR A 216 21.11 29.98 -38.75
N VAL A 217 20.74 30.27 -40.00
CA VAL A 217 19.63 31.15 -40.35
C VAL A 217 18.30 30.40 -40.20
N PHE A 218 17.32 31.04 -39.58
CA PHE A 218 15.95 30.51 -39.53
C PHE A 218 14.91 31.47 -40.14
N GLN A 219 15.28 32.73 -40.39
CA GLN A 219 14.46 33.66 -41.16
C GLN A 219 15.33 34.67 -41.92
N THR A 220 14.93 35.02 -43.15
CA THR A 220 15.56 36.09 -43.94
C THR A 220 14.48 37.06 -44.43
N PHE A 221 14.70 38.36 -44.20
CA PHE A 221 13.94 39.46 -44.79
C PHE A 221 14.78 40.06 -45.91
N SER A 222 14.23 40.05 -47.14
CA SER A 222 14.96 40.48 -48.32
C SER A 222 14.91 42.00 -48.50
N GLY A 223 16.06 42.64 -48.71
CA GLY A 223 16.12 44.04 -49.14
C GLY A 223 15.67 44.21 -50.61
N GLY A 224 15.21 45.41 -50.97
CA GLY A 224 14.75 45.77 -52.32
C GLY A 224 13.43 45.11 -52.77
N GLY A 225 12.69 44.49 -51.84
CA GLY A 225 11.41 43.82 -52.07
C GLY A 225 10.18 44.68 -51.77
N ALA A 226 9.02 44.05 -51.54
CA ALA A 226 7.85 44.74 -50.99
C ALA A 226 8.20 45.26 -49.59
N GLN A 227 7.92 46.56 -49.35
CA GLN A 227 8.38 47.25 -48.16
C GLN A 227 7.94 46.55 -46.85
N THR A 228 8.91 46.14 -46.02
CA THR A 228 8.67 45.53 -44.70
C THR A 228 8.43 46.63 -43.66
N SER A 229 7.23 47.23 -43.69
CA SER A 229 6.85 48.28 -42.74
C SER A 229 6.03 47.74 -41.58
N ASN A 230 6.54 47.88 -40.35
CA ASN A 230 5.85 47.55 -39.09
C ASN A 230 5.35 46.10 -39.05
N PHE A 231 6.22 45.17 -39.40
CA PHE A 231 5.88 43.77 -39.53
C PHE A 231 6.07 43.05 -38.19
N GLN A 232 5.03 42.38 -37.71
CA GLN A 232 5.14 41.48 -36.56
C GLN A 232 5.48 40.07 -37.08
N PHE A 233 6.73 39.68 -36.94
CA PHE A 233 7.20 38.35 -37.28
C PHE A 233 6.86 37.38 -36.16
N MET A 234 6.29 36.23 -36.52
CA MET A 234 6.04 35.12 -35.61
C MET A 234 6.45 33.82 -36.27
N THR A 235 7.17 32.96 -35.55
CA THR A 235 7.53 31.61 -35.98
C THR A 235 7.70 30.69 -34.78
N VAL A 236 7.84 29.39 -35.04
CA VAL A 236 8.31 28.42 -34.05
C VAL A 236 9.83 28.26 -34.22
N LEU A 237 10.57 28.29 -33.12
CA LEU A 237 12.02 28.08 -33.16
C LEU A 237 12.37 26.66 -33.62
N PRO A 238 13.39 26.50 -34.49
CA PRO A 238 13.90 25.17 -34.84
C PRO A 238 14.43 24.42 -33.62
N ALA A 239 14.26 23.09 -33.56
CA ALA A 239 14.72 22.26 -32.44
C ALA A 239 16.22 22.46 -32.10
N ALA A 240 17.07 22.63 -33.12
CA ALA A 240 18.50 22.86 -32.93
C ALA A 240 18.84 24.20 -32.24
N ALA A 241 17.86 25.10 -32.06
CA ALA A 241 17.99 26.35 -31.31
C ALA A 241 17.63 26.21 -29.83
N LEU A 242 17.17 25.04 -29.37
CA LEU A 242 16.60 24.80 -28.05
C LEU A 242 17.60 24.00 -27.19
N HIS A 243 18.50 24.70 -26.50
CA HIS A 243 19.54 24.09 -25.68
C HIS A 243 20.03 25.04 -24.56
N ALA A 244 20.90 24.54 -23.67
CA ALA A 244 21.33 25.27 -22.47
C ALA A 244 22.03 26.61 -22.75
N ASN A 245 22.72 26.71 -23.90
CA ASN A 245 23.48 27.89 -24.29
C ASN A 245 22.89 28.63 -25.50
N SER A 246 21.56 28.63 -25.66
CA SER A 246 20.88 29.24 -26.81
C SER A 246 21.19 30.72 -26.93
N GLN A 247 21.38 31.17 -28.16
CA GLN A 247 21.71 32.57 -28.45
C GLN A 247 21.20 32.93 -29.83
N PHE A 248 20.78 34.18 -29.99
CA PHE A 248 20.20 34.70 -31.22
C PHE A 248 21.06 35.81 -31.80
N ARG A 249 21.08 35.91 -33.12
CA ARG A 249 21.82 36.92 -33.86
C ARG A 249 20.94 37.54 -34.92
N ILE A 250 20.91 38.87 -34.93
CA ILE A 250 20.21 39.69 -35.91
C ILE A 250 21.29 40.25 -36.83
N HIS A 251 21.38 39.72 -38.05
CA HIS A 251 22.50 39.93 -38.96
C HIS A 251 22.05 40.60 -40.25
N GLN A 252 22.51 41.81 -40.51
CA GLN A 252 22.44 42.43 -41.82
C GLN A 252 23.57 41.89 -42.69
N THR A 253 23.24 41.25 -43.81
CA THR A 253 24.22 40.51 -44.61
C THR A 253 25.18 41.42 -45.36
N SER A 254 24.70 42.58 -45.83
CA SER A 254 25.48 43.56 -46.58
C SER A 254 24.82 44.94 -46.56
N GLY A 255 25.53 45.93 -47.10
CA GLY A 255 24.93 47.13 -47.66
C GLY A 255 25.95 48.17 -48.14
N SER A 256 25.48 49.39 -48.38
CA SER A 256 26.14 50.56 -48.98
C SER A 256 27.32 51.13 -48.18
N SER A 257 27.69 50.49 -47.07
CA SER A 257 28.96 50.66 -46.32
C SER A 257 29.22 51.99 -45.60
N THR A 258 28.58 53.11 -45.96
CA THR A 258 28.85 54.43 -45.31
C THR A 258 27.65 55.11 -44.68
N CYS A 259 26.45 54.83 -45.19
CA CYS A 259 25.16 55.32 -44.73
C CYS A 259 24.12 54.54 -45.55
N CYS A 260 22.89 54.39 -45.04
CA CYS A 260 21.73 53.76 -45.71
C CYS A 260 21.42 52.34 -45.22
N ASP A 261 20.44 51.70 -45.84
CA ASP A 261 20.14 50.27 -45.68
C ASP A 261 19.71 49.89 -44.25
N TYR A 262 18.80 50.68 -43.69
CA TYR A 262 18.46 50.56 -42.27
C TYR A 262 17.50 49.39 -42.04
N TRP A 263 17.74 48.62 -40.98
CA TRP A 263 16.74 47.73 -40.39
C TRP A 263 16.59 48.03 -38.90
N PHE A 264 15.38 47.84 -38.40
CA PHE A 264 15.02 47.97 -37.00
C PHE A 264 14.32 46.70 -36.54
N VAL A 265 14.68 46.24 -35.35
CA VAL A 265 14.07 45.08 -34.68
C VAL A 265 13.76 45.46 -33.24
N ASP A 266 12.54 45.17 -32.82
CA ASP A 266 12.03 45.53 -31.51
C ASP A 266 11.12 44.42 -30.94
N ASP A 267 10.77 44.48 -29.67
CA ASP A 267 9.85 43.55 -28.99
C ASP A 267 10.15 42.06 -29.26
N ILE A 268 11.41 41.66 -29.17
CA ILE A 268 11.79 40.26 -29.35
C ILE A 268 11.27 39.46 -28.15
N ARG A 269 10.28 38.62 -28.36
CA ARG A 269 9.68 37.78 -27.33
C ARG A 269 9.81 36.31 -27.69
N ILE A 270 10.35 35.53 -26.76
CA ILE A 270 10.36 34.07 -26.81
C ILE A 270 9.33 33.63 -25.77
N ALA A 271 8.16 33.23 -26.23
CA ALA A 271 7.11 32.79 -25.32
C ALA A 271 7.36 31.33 -24.94
N THR A 272 7.09 31.01 -23.69
CA THR A 272 6.97 29.64 -23.23
C THR A 272 5.68 29.53 -22.42
N PRO A 273 5.12 28.31 -22.26
CA PRO A 273 3.95 28.09 -21.44
C PRO A 273 4.09 28.73 -20.04
N PRO A 274 3.02 29.35 -19.51
CA PRO A 274 3.06 29.98 -18.18
C PRO A 274 3.23 28.96 -17.05
N GLU A 275 2.92 27.70 -17.32
CA GLU A 275 3.01 26.56 -16.41
C GLU A 275 3.72 25.42 -17.15
N SER A 276 4.55 24.69 -16.43
CA SER A 276 5.35 23.61 -16.98
C SER A 276 5.17 22.38 -16.10
N ASN A 277 4.16 21.59 -16.41
CA ASN A 277 3.68 20.50 -15.57
C ASN A 277 3.64 19.18 -16.33
N TRP A 278 3.80 18.09 -15.59
CA TRP A 278 3.57 16.73 -16.07
C TRP A 278 2.70 15.99 -15.06
N THR A 279 1.65 15.33 -15.54
CA THR A 279 0.81 14.46 -14.72
C THR A 279 0.97 13.03 -15.20
N SER A 280 1.29 12.13 -14.28
CA SER A 280 1.49 10.71 -14.56
C SER A 280 0.25 10.04 -15.13
N PRO A 281 0.39 8.85 -15.74
CA PRO A 281 -0.71 7.91 -15.88
C PRO A 281 -1.41 7.63 -14.54
N THR A 282 -2.64 7.13 -14.59
CA THR A 282 -3.40 6.71 -13.40
C THR A 282 -2.67 5.61 -12.64
N LEU A 283 -2.58 5.76 -11.31
CA LEU A 283 -2.14 4.73 -10.37
C LEU A 283 -3.28 4.35 -9.42
N GLY A 284 -3.23 3.15 -8.86
CA GLY A 284 -4.15 2.68 -7.80
C GLY A 284 -4.71 1.30 -8.11
N HIS A 285 -5.56 0.78 -7.21
CA HIS A 285 -6.15 -0.56 -7.33
C HIS A 285 -7.45 -0.62 -8.13
N LYS A 286 -8.01 0.54 -8.48
CA LYS A 286 -9.20 0.61 -9.32
C LYS A 286 -8.98 -0.10 -10.65
N ALA A 287 -9.92 -0.99 -11.00
CA ALA A 287 -9.91 -1.68 -12.28
C ALA A 287 -9.83 -0.68 -13.45
N GLY A 288 -8.80 -0.84 -14.30
CA GLY A 288 -8.56 0.03 -15.46
C GLY A 288 -7.56 1.17 -15.22
N SER A 289 -6.97 1.30 -14.02
CA SER A 289 -5.78 2.14 -13.82
C SER A 289 -4.62 1.66 -14.68
N THR A 290 -3.83 2.60 -15.23
CA THR A 290 -2.68 2.28 -16.09
C THR A 290 -1.61 1.54 -15.30
N GLN A 291 -1.21 2.09 -14.16
CA GLN A 291 -0.34 1.42 -13.20
C GLN A 291 -1.21 0.81 -12.10
N LEU A 292 -1.52 -0.47 -12.25
CA LEU A 292 -2.30 -1.19 -11.24
C LEU A 292 -1.43 -1.42 -10.00
N LEU A 293 -1.95 -1.01 -8.85
CA LEU A 293 -1.38 -1.28 -7.54
C LEU A 293 -2.30 -2.24 -6.78
N ALA A 294 -1.81 -2.89 -5.73
CA ALA A 294 -2.64 -3.72 -4.88
C ALA A 294 -3.67 -2.88 -4.09
N ASP A 295 -4.80 -3.48 -3.77
CA ASP A 295 -5.80 -2.94 -2.84
C ASP A 295 -5.27 -3.08 -1.41
N ASP A 296 -4.30 -2.22 -1.09
CA ASP A 296 -3.50 -2.22 0.13
C ASP A 296 -2.82 -0.85 0.34
N THR A 297 -2.16 -0.67 1.47
CA THR A 297 -1.25 0.45 1.74
C THR A 297 -0.23 0.61 0.60
N TYR A 298 -0.29 1.75 -0.08
CA TYR A 298 0.59 2.04 -1.21
C TYR A 298 2.03 2.28 -0.75
N ALA A 299 2.98 1.66 -1.44
CA ALA A 299 4.40 1.94 -1.29
C ALA A 299 4.77 3.40 -1.64
N PRO A 300 5.73 4.03 -0.94
CA PRO A 300 6.29 5.30 -1.37
C PRO A 300 6.85 5.25 -2.79
N VAL A 301 6.86 6.40 -3.46
CA VAL A 301 7.45 6.60 -4.78
C VAL A 301 8.72 7.44 -4.65
N PHE A 302 9.77 7.04 -5.35
CA PHE A 302 11.06 7.72 -5.37
C PHE A 302 11.25 8.40 -6.73
N ILE A 303 11.65 9.67 -6.69
CA ILE A 303 11.93 10.49 -7.87
C ILE A 303 13.43 10.73 -7.92
N GLU A 304 14.08 10.36 -9.01
CA GLU A 304 15.46 10.73 -9.27
C GLU A 304 15.48 11.95 -10.18
N ALA A 305 16.00 13.07 -9.68
CA ALA A 305 16.03 14.34 -10.41
C ALA A 305 17.29 15.17 -10.14
N ASP A 306 17.69 15.99 -11.13
CA ASP A 306 18.58 17.13 -10.95
C ASP A 306 17.75 18.41 -10.81
N ILE A 307 17.96 19.14 -9.71
CA ILE A 307 17.25 20.39 -9.40
C ILE A 307 18.29 21.53 -9.33
N PRO A 308 18.50 22.29 -10.42
CA PRO A 308 19.45 23.39 -10.47
C PRO A 308 19.19 24.47 -9.41
N GLN A 309 20.24 25.18 -8.99
CA GLN A 309 20.10 26.27 -8.03
C GLN A 309 19.10 27.34 -8.49
N GLY A 310 18.14 27.66 -7.60
CA GLY A 310 17.10 28.66 -7.86
C GLY A 310 15.91 28.16 -8.69
N SER A 311 15.89 26.86 -9.02
CA SER A 311 14.74 26.17 -9.61
C SER A 311 13.91 25.47 -8.52
N TYR A 312 12.73 24.98 -8.87
CA TYR A 312 12.00 24.02 -8.03
C TYR A 312 11.32 22.94 -8.85
N LEU A 313 11.23 21.76 -8.26
CA LEU A 313 10.36 20.66 -8.67
C LEU A 313 9.37 20.41 -7.54
N ASN A 314 8.11 20.75 -7.74
CA ASN A 314 7.06 20.40 -6.79
C ASN A 314 6.36 19.12 -7.23
N TRP A 315 5.90 18.33 -6.26
CA TRP A 315 5.02 17.21 -6.51
C TRP A 315 3.70 17.41 -5.75
N SER A 316 2.61 16.88 -6.30
CA SER A 316 1.34 16.71 -5.60
C SER A 316 0.62 15.46 -6.07
N ILE A 317 -0.25 14.91 -5.23
CA ILE A 317 -1.15 13.81 -5.61
C ILE A 317 -2.52 14.37 -5.95
N LEU A 318 -3.00 14.06 -7.14
CA LEU A 318 -4.32 14.47 -7.62
C LEU A 318 -5.32 13.33 -7.49
N ASN A 319 -6.51 13.65 -6.98
CA ASN A 319 -7.66 12.75 -7.01
C ASN A 319 -8.24 12.64 -8.43
N THR A 320 -9.29 11.82 -8.59
CA THR A 320 -9.96 11.63 -9.89
C THR A 320 -10.65 12.88 -10.46
N ALA A 321 -10.92 13.90 -9.63
CA ALA A 321 -11.43 15.20 -10.06
C ALA A 321 -10.30 16.17 -10.49
N GLY A 322 -9.03 15.81 -10.32
CA GLY A 322 -7.88 16.66 -10.61
C GLY A 322 -7.52 17.63 -9.49
N GLU A 323 -8.06 17.43 -8.28
CA GLU A 323 -7.80 18.25 -7.11
C GLU A 323 -6.67 17.63 -6.26
N VAL A 324 -5.85 18.47 -5.64
CA VAL A 324 -4.77 18.01 -4.74
C VAL A 324 -5.37 17.36 -3.49
N ILE A 325 -4.94 16.14 -3.18
CA ILE A 325 -5.31 15.47 -1.93
C ILE A 325 -4.65 16.24 -0.76
N PRO A 326 -5.41 16.63 0.29
CA PRO A 326 -4.86 17.36 1.43
C PRO A 326 -3.61 16.69 2.02
N GLY A 327 -2.58 17.48 2.33
CA GLY A 327 -1.30 16.99 2.85
C GLY A 327 -0.39 16.28 1.84
N MET A 328 -0.87 15.96 0.64
CA MET A 328 -0.11 15.22 -0.38
C MET A 328 0.52 16.16 -1.42
N GLN A 329 1.42 17.01 -0.94
CA GLN A 329 2.23 17.92 -1.77
C GLN A 329 3.59 18.20 -1.12
N GLY A 330 4.62 18.41 -1.94
CA GLY A 330 5.98 18.71 -1.48
C GLY A 330 6.76 19.53 -2.50
N SER A 331 7.86 20.14 -2.04
CA SER A 331 8.72 21.02 -2.87
C SER A 331 10.18 20.61 -2.74
N ASN A 332 10.81 20.24 -3.85
CA ASN A 332 12.19 19.72 -3.92
C ASN A 332 12.44 18.47 -3.06
N GLU A 333 11.37 17.76 -2.73
CA GLU A 333 11.41 16.47 -2.06
C GLU A 333 11.35 15.36 -3.11
N LEU A 334 12.19 14.34 -2.96
CA LEU A 334 12.38 13.26 -3.93
C LEU A 334 11.72 11.94 -3.49
N VAL A 335 10.95 11.97 -2.41
CA VAL A 335 10.16 10.84 -1.91
C VAL A 335 8.72 11.31 -1.78
N VAL A 336 7.81 10.58 -2.41
CA VAL A 336 6.37 10.81 -2.35
C VAL A 336 5.77 9.75 -1.43
N PRO A 337 5.31 10.11 -0.21
CA PRO A 337 4.88 9.15 0.82
C PRO A 337 3.46 8.65 0.56
N LEU A 338 3.25 7.87 -0.50
CA LEU A 338 1.91 7.35 -0.84
C LEU A 338 1.31 6.46 0.25
N ASN A 339 2.12 5.94 1.17
CA ASN A 339 1.69 5.19 2.34
C ASN A 339 0.85 6.02 3.34
N LEU A 340 0.74 7.33 3.12
CA LEU A 340 -0.17 8.21 3.86
C LEU A 340 -1.59 8.28 3.28
N LEU A 341 -1.77 7.80 2.05
CA LEU A 341 -3.09 7.72 1.42
C LEU A 341 -3.92 6.62 2.06
N ASP A 342 -5.18 6.93 2.34
CA ASP A 342 -6.16 5.91 2.65
C ASP A 342 -6.56 5.20 1.35
N HIS A 343 -6.04 3.99 1.16
CA HIS A 343 -6.28 3.20 -0.06
C HIS A 343 -7.76 2.80 -0.21
N THR A 344 -8.54 2.76 0.89
CA THR A 344 -9.97 2.45 0.83
C THR A 344 -10.79 3.62 0.29
N LEU A 345 -10.32 4.86 0.51
CA LEU A 345 -10.95 6.09 0.00
C LEU A 345 -10.36 6.54 -1.34
N VAL A 346 -9.09 6.24 -1.59
CA VAL A 346 -8.32 6.65 -2.78
C VAL A 346 -7.95 5.42 -3.60
N ASP A 347 -8.91 4.95 -4.40
CA ASP A 347 -8.77 3.80 -5.30
C ASP A 347 -7.99 4.11 -6.59
N GLN A 348 -7.90 5.40 -6.94
CA GLN A 348 -7.21 5.90 -8.13
C GLN A 348 -6.73 7.35 -7.94
N PHE A 349 -5.49 7.61 -8.33
CA PHE A 349 -4.85 8.93 -8.23
C PHE A 349 -3.79 9.14 -9.32
N ARG A 350 -3.20 10.33 -9.37
CA ARG A 350 -2.07 10.66 -10.26
C ARG A 350 -1.01 11.45 -9.53
N LEU A 351 0.26 11.20 -9.86
CA LEU A 351 1.37 12.05 -9.48
C LEU A 351 1.42 13.25 -10.43
N HIS A 352 1.47 14.45 -9.88
CA HIS A 352 1.61 15.69 -10.62
C HIS A 352 2.92 16.37 -10.28
N LEU A 353 3.69 16.76 -11.29
CA LEU A 353 4.97 17.45 -11.18
C LEU A 353 4.84 18.86 -11.76
N GLU A 354 5.29 19.85 -11.01
CA GLU A 354 5.39 21.25 -11.43
C GLU A 354 6.86 21.66 -11.51
N PHE A 355 7.30 22.08 -12.69
CA PHE A 355 8.66 22.49 -12.97
C PHE A 355 8.75 24.01 -13.03
N LYS A 356 9.75 24.58 -12.37
CA LYS A 356 10.12 25.98 -12.58
C LYS A 356 11.60 26.18 -12.72
N GLY A 357 12.00 26.74 -13.86
CA GLY A 357 13.37 27.14 -14.12
C GLY A 357 13.87 28.29 -13.24
N GLY A 358 15.15 28.22 -12.87
CA GLY A 358 15.91 29.26 -12.21
C GLY A 358 17.12 29.70 -13.05
N SER A 359 18.04 30.46 -12.44
CA SER A 359 19.28 30.88 -13.10
C SER A 359 20.21 29.72 -13.47
N GLY A 360 20.09 28.58 -12.79
CA GLY A 360 20.88 27.37 -13.06
C GLY A 360 20.31 26.44 -14.13
N GLY A 361 19.06 26.65 -14.57
CA GLY A 361 18.36 25.72 -15.48
C GLY A 361 16.97 25.33 -14.98
N ILE A 362 16.39 24.32 -15.61
CA ILE A 362 15.09 23.73 -15.27
C ILE A 362 15.36 22.35 -14.65
N PRO A 363 14.55 21.87 -13.70
CA PRO A 363 14.72 20.53 -13.17
C PRO A 363 14.59 19.47 -14.26
N GLU A 364 15.36 18.41 -14.10
CA GLU A 364 15.41 17.24 -14.98
C GLU A 364 15.07 16.00 -14.14
N VAL A 365 14.04 15.26 -14.53
CA VAL A 365 13.61 14.01 -13.88
C VAL A 365 14.09 12.85 -14.73
N HIS A 366 14.95 12.02 -14.13
CA HIS A 366 15.58 10.87 -14.78
C HIS A 366 14.80 9.59 -14.58
N SER A 367 14.24 9.38 -13.39
CA SER A 367 13.41 8.21 -13.13
C SER A 367 12.37 8.44 -12.02
N ILE A 368 11.28 7.70 -12.10
CA ILE A 368 10.28 7.56 -11.04
C ILE A 368 10.07 6.07 -10.81
N VAL A 369 10.30 5.60 -9.59
CA VAL A 369 10.14 4.20 -9.21
C VAL A 369 9.24 4.07 -7.98
N GLY A 370 8.52 2.98 -7.86
CA GLY A 370 7.63 2.74 -6.72
C GLY A 370 7.27 1.27 -6.58
N ASP A 371 6.32 0.98 -5.70
CA ASP A 371 5.82 -0.37 -5.45
C ASP A 371 6.92 -1.36 -5.01
N GLY A 372 7.81 -0.89 -4.12
CA GLY A 372 8.94 -1.67 -3.58
C GLY A 372 10.27 -1.48 -4.32
N ALA A 373 10.26 -0.87 -5.51
CA ALA A 373 11.47 -0.59 -6.25
C ALA A 373 12.20 0.68 -5.76
N HIS A 374 13.53 0.64 -5.74
CA HIS A 374 14.37 1.82 -5.47
C HIS A 374 15.60 1.84 -6.37
N ARG A 375 15.97 3.01 -6.89
CA ARG A 375 17.07 3.17 -7.84
C ARG A 375 17.89 4.43 -7.55
N GLU A 376 19.19 4.31 -7.74
CA GLU A 376 20.15 5.41 -7.72
C GLU A 376 21.10 5.24 -8.91
N SER A 377 21.07 6.17 -9.86
CA SER A 377 21.98 6.20 -11.02
C SER A 377 23.11 7.22 -10.87
N PHE A 378 23.26 7.80 -9.67
CA PHE A 378 24.34 8.72 -9.31
C PHE A 378 24.53 9.86 -10.33
N VAL A 379 23.44 10.38 -10.91
CA VAL A 379 23.51 11.50 -11.88
C VAL A 379 23.93 12.79 -11.17
N THR A 380 23.42 13.01 -9.95
CA THR A 380 23.81 14.13 -9.08
C THR A 380 24.47 13.62 -7.80
N ASN A 381 25.15 14.49 -7.05
CA ASN A 381 25.81 14.11 -5.80
C ASN A 381 24.82 13.43 -4.82
N PRO A 382 25.06 12.17 -4.43
CA PRO A 382 24.10 11.38 -3.68
C PRO A 382 24.04 11.73 -2.18
N THR A 383 24.91 12.61 -1.67
CA THR A 383 24.87 13.02 -0.25
C THR A 383 23.56 13.66 0.17
N ALA A 384 22.90 14.39 -0.74
CA ALA A 384 21.60 15.00 -0.47
C ALA A 384 20.48 13.95 -0.30
N ARG A 385 20.70 12.73 -0.79
CA ARG A 385 19.79 11.57 -0.69
C ARG A 385 20.20 10.58 0.40
N GLY A 386 21.06 11.00 1.32
CA GLY A 386 21.46 10.21 2.49
C GLY A 386 22.61 9.23 2.27
N TRP A 387 23.19 9.16 1.07
CA TRP A 387 24.40 8.37 0.85
C TRP A 387 25.60 9.00 1.57
N THR A 388 26.44 8.15 2.14
CA THR A 388 27.66 8.57 2.82
C THR A 388 28.89 8.09 2.06
N MET A 389 29.85 9.00 1.87
CA MET A 389 31.13 8.74 1.21
C MET A 389 32.26 8.98 2.20
N SER A 390 33.17 8.01 2.33
CA SER A 390 34.42 8.15 3.07
C SER A 390 35.56 7.89 2.11
N ASP A 391 36.56 8.79 2.05
CA ASP A 391 37.70 8.74 1.12
C ASP A 391 37.32 8.46 -0.35
N ALA A 392 36.09 8.81 -0.71
CA ALA A 392 35.46 8.64 -2.01
C ALA A 392 34.87 9.99 -2.46
N ALA A 393 34.70 10.17 -3.78
CA ALA A 393 34.17 11.38 -4.35
C ALA A 393 33.16 11.08 -5.45
N TYR A 394 32.09 11.86 -5.48
CA TYR A 394 31.18 11.94 -6.62
C TYR A 394 31.85 12.75 -7.75
N ILE A 395 31.81 12.20 -8.96
CA ILE A 395 32.35 12.80 -10.18
C ILE A 395 31.26 12.83 -11.24
N THR A 396 30.88 14.04 -11.65
CA THR A 396 29.83 14.27 -12.65
C THR A 396 30.10 13.51 -13.95
N GLY A 397 29.08 12.75 -14.40
CA GLY A 397 29.14 11.94 -15.62
C GLY A 397 29.86 10.59 -15.47
N ILE A 398 30.36 10.25 -14.27
CA ILE A 398 31.00 8.95 -13.97
C ILE A 398 30.27 8.22 -12.84
N GLY A 399 29.78 8.95 -11.83
CA GLY A 399 29.17 8.38 -10.62
C GLY A 399 30.07 8.58 -9.41
N VAL A 400 30.16 7.59 -8.51
CA VAL A 400 31.00 7.67 -7.31
C VAL A 400 32.28 6.87 -7.50
N MET A 401 33.43 7.47 -7.16
CA MET A 401 34.73 6.81 -7.24
C MET A 401 35.45 6.80 -5.90
N GLY A 402 36.06 5.66 -5.57
CA GLY A 402 36.97 5.49 -4.44
C GLY A 402 38.40 5.21 -4.91
N MET A 403 39.33 6.10 -4.58
CA MET A 403 40.74 6.02 -5.02
C MET A 403 41.69 5.65 -3.88
N GLU A 404 41.17 5.43 -2.67
CA GLU A 404 41.94 5.10 -1.48
C GLU A 404 41.58 3.71 -0.94
N VAL A 405 42.50 3.08 -0.22
CA VAL A 405 42.31 1.72 0.31
C VAL A 405 41.16 1.60 1.31
N ASN A 406 40.82 2.70 2.00
CA ASN A 406 39.71 2.76 2.96
C ASN A 406 38.48 3.46 2.39
N SER A 407 38.44 3.71 1.07
CA SER A 407 37.32 4.40 0.46
C SER A 407 36.06 3.55 0.47
N THR A 408 34.94 4.18 0.86
CA THR A 408 33.63 3.55 0.97
C THR A 408 32.52 4.46 0.45
N LEU A 409 31.52 3.85 -0.19
CA LEU A 409 30.20 4.43 -0.43
C LEU A 409 29.17 3.58 0.32
N THR A 410 28.32 4.20 1.15
CA THR A 410 27.27 3.48 1.90
C THR A 410 25.92 4.12 1.65
N SER A 411 24.93 3.31 1.29
CA SER A 411 23.55 3.74 1.07
C SER A 411 22.90 4.20 2.38
N PRO A 412 21.86 5.06 2.32
CA PRO A 412 20.95 5.18 3.45
C PRO A 412 20.33 3.82 3.78
N TRP A 413 19.73 3.71 4.97
CA TRP A 413 18.95 2.54 5.33
C TRP A 413 17.62 2.60 4.58
N MET A 414 17.40 1.65 3.67
CA MET A 414 16.14 1.51 2.96
C MET A 414 15.26 0.54 3.74
N LEU A 415 14.11 0.99 4.19
CA LEU A 415 13.22 0.15 4.99
C LEU A 415 12.13 -0.46 4.12
N ALA A 416 11.75 -1.70 4.46
CA ALA A 416 10.56 -2.31 3.92
C ALA A 416 9.31 -1.51 4.34
N ASN A 417 8.36 -1.41 3.41
CA ASN A 417 7.04 -0.79 3.66
C ASN A 417 5.96 -1.84 3.99
N ALA A 418 6.28 -3.13 3.79
CA ALA A 418 5.44 -4.29 4.01
C ALA A 418 6.33 -5.54 4.18
N PRO A 419 5.83 -6.67 4.71
CA PRO A 419 6.56 -7.93 4.79
C PRO A 419 7.15 -8.34 3.43
N LEU A 420 8.46 -8.61 3.38
CA LEU A 420 9.21 -8.83 2.14
C LEU A 420 9.16 -10.28 1.67
N TYR A 421 8.62 -10.53 0.47
CA TYR A 421 8.68 -11.85 -0.15
C TYR A 421 9.83 -12.01 -1.14
N ASP A 422 10.35 -10.90 -1.66
CA ASP A 422 11.48 -10.89 -2.59
C ASP A 422 12.33 -9.62 -2.39
N VAL A 423 13.65 -9.78 -2.55
CA VAL A 423 14.64 -8.72 -2.40
C VAL A 423 15.70 -8.89 -3.46
N MET A 424 16.08 -7.79 -4.12
CA MET A 424 17.11 -7.80 -5.16
C MET A 424 18.02 -6.59 -5.04
N LEU A 425 19.32 -6.86 -5.01
CA LEU A 425 20.36 -5.85 -5.16
C LEU A 425 21.04 -6.03 -6.52
N SER A 426 21.00 -5.00 -7.36
CA SER A 426 21.68 -5.01 -8.67
C SER A 426 22.34 -3.65 -8.95
N GLY A 427 23.16 -3.57 -10.00
CA GLY A 427 23.84 -2.33 -10.38
C GLY A 427 25.20 -2.56 -11.03
N THR A 428 25.85 -1.46 -11.41
CA THR A 428 27.14 -1.45 -12.11
C THR A 428 28.24 -0.95 -11.18
N VAL A 429 29.07 -1.89 -10.70
CA VAL A 429 30.23 -1.63 -9.83
C VAL A 429 31.49 -2.22 -10.44
N SER A 430 32.53 -1.39 -10.59
CA SER A 430 33.83 -1.80 -11.13
C SER A 430 34.92 -1.73 -10.07
N ASN A 431 35.74 -2.79 -9.96
CA ASN A 431 36.88 -2.91 -9.04
C ASN A 431 36.60 -2.68 -7.54
N GLY A 432 35.33 -2.67 -7.13
CA GLY A 432 34.89 -2.55 -5.74
C GLY A 432 34.27 -3.84 -5.23
N GLN A 433 34.29 -4.05 -3.91
CA GLN A 433 33.55 -5.11 -3.23
C GLN A 433 32.22 -4.56 -2.75
N VAL A 434 31.12 -5.15 -3.24
CA VAL A 434 29.77 -4.84 -2.73
C VAL A 434 29.51 -5.65 -1.46
N GLN A 435 28.95 -4.98 -0.46
CA GLN A 435 28.52 -5.57 0.80
C GLN A 435 27.08 -5.16 1.09
N VAL A 436 26.32 -6.06 1.71
CA VAL A 436 24.90 -5.84 2.04
C VAL A 436 24.58 -6.38 3.43
N ARG A 437 23.52 -5.86 4.04
CA ARG A 437 22.86 -6.36 5.25
C ARG A 437 21.37 -5.99 5.23
N PHE A 438 20.54 -6.75 5.94
CA PHE A 438 19.07 -6.62 5.93
C PHE A 438 18.49 -6.24 7.29
N HIS A 439 19.29 -6.34 8.35
CA HIS A 439 18.97 -5.83 9.69
C HIS A 439 20.09 -4.91 10.24
N PRO A 440 19.79 -3.85 11.03
CA PRO A 440 20.82 -2.94 11.54
C PRO A 440 21.90 -3.60 12.40
N ASP A 441 21.56 -4.69 13.08
CA ASP A 441 22.47 -5.47 13.94
C ASP A 441 23.25 -6.56 13.18
N GLU A 442 22.93 -6.78 11.91
CA GLU A 442 23.68 -7.73 11.08
C GLU A 442 25.05 -7.19 10.69
N ALA A 443 26.00 -8.13 10.61
CA ALA A 443 27.30 -7.88 10.01
C ALA A 443 27.18 -7.72 8.49
N TRP A 444 28.09 -6.94 7.91
CA TRP A 444 28.19 -6.77 6.47
C TRP A 444 28.59 -8.06 5.76
N THR A 445 27.84 -8.44 4.72
CA THR A 445 28.09 -9.64 3.93
C THR A 445 28.58 -9.27 2.53
N ASN A 446 29.70 -9.85 2.08
CA ASN A 446 30.21 -9.67 0.71
C ASN A 446 29.30 -10.36 -0.31
N VAL A 447 28.92 -9.65 -1.37
CA VAL A 447 28.05 -10.17 -2.44
C VAL A 447 28.58 -9.85 -3.82
N SER A 448 28.07 -10.56 -4.82
CA SER A 448 28.26 -10.27 -6.25
C SER A 448 26.92 -9.83 -6.84
N LEU A 449 26.92 -8.85 -7.74
CA LEU A 449 25.69 -8.35 -8.36
C LEU A 449 25.35 -9.12 -9.65
N PRO A 450 24.06 -9.39 -9.92
CA PRO A 450 22.92 -9.19 -9.03
C PRO A 450 22.90 -10.19 -7.86
N TYR A 451 22.38 -9.76 -6.72
CA TYR A 451 22.24 -10.55 -5.50
C TYR A 451 20.77 -10.61 -5.07
N ALA A 452 20.24 -11.84 -4.93
CA ALA A 452 18.85 -12.12 -4.55
C ALA A 452 18.83 -13.07 -3.34
N PRO A 453 18.81 -12.56 -2.10
CA PRO A 453 18.64 -13.39 -0.92
C PRO A 453 17.21 -13.91 -0.80
N VAL A 454 17.00 -14.94 0.02
CA VAL A 454 15.64 -15.32 0.45
C VAL A 454 15.33 -14.50 1.71
N PRO A 455 14.34 -13.59 1.68
CA PRO A 455 13.96 -12.83 2.87
C PRO A 455 13.27 -13.73 3.90
N ASP A 456 13.40 -13.34 5.16
CA ASP A 456 12.76 -13.94 6.33
C ASP A 456 12.15 -12.86 7.23
N GLN A 457 11.60 -13.24 8.38
CA GLN A 457 10.98 -12.28 9.32
C GLN A 457 11.99 -11.29 9.97
N GLU A 458 13.30 -11.57 9.90
CA GLU A 458 14.36 -10.66 10.37
C GLU A 458 14.74 -9.62 9.30
N THR A 459 14.34 -9.85 8.05
CA THR A 459 14.60 -8.95 6.92
C THR A 459 13.69 -7.72 6.99
N VAL A 460 14.18 -6.64 7.62
CA VAL A 460 13.40 -5.39 7.84
C VAL A 460 13.65 -4.31 6.79
N GLY A 461 14.65 -4.49 5.93
CA GLY A 461 15.05 -3.53 4.92
C GLY A 461 16.35 -3.94 4.26
N MET A 462 17.06 -2.99 3.65
CA MET A 462 18.33 -3.23 3.01
C MET A 462 19.26 -2.02 3.15
N GLN A 463 20.54 -2.30 3.40
CA GLN A 463 21.60 -1.32 3.24
C GLN A 463 22.77 -1.94 2.48
N ALA A 464 23.26 -1.21 1.49
CA ALA A 464 24.39 -1.64 0.70
C ALA A 464 25.58 -0.69 0.90
N ARG A 465 26.78 -1.23 0.77
CA ARG A 465 28.00 -0.44 0.70
C ARG A 465 28.97 -1.01 -0.32
N VAL A 466 29.77 -0.14 -0.91
CA VAL A 466 30.90 -0.49 -1.77
C VAL A 466 32.17 -0.11 -1.04
N VAL A 467 33.10 -1.04 -0.95
CA VAL A 467 34.41 -0.86 -0.32
C VAL A 467 35.54 -1.26 -1.28
N SER A 468 36.73 -0.74 -1.04
CA SER A 468 37.89 -1.06 -1.86
C SER A 468 38.29 -2.54 -1.81
N LEU A 469 38.65 -3.11 -2.96
CA LEU A 469 39.34 -4.39 -3.05
C LEU A 469 40.84 -4.20 -2.78
N VAL A 470 41.34 -4.80 -1.73
CA VAL A 470 42.78 -4.81 -1.43
C VAL A 470 43.47 -5.84 -2.35
N PRO A 471 44.60 -5.51 -3.01
CA PRO A 471 45.34 -6.45 -3.84
C PRO A 471 45.66 -7.75 -3.09
N ALA A 472 45.32 -8.89 -3.69
CA ALA A 472 45.51 -10.22 -3.07
C ALA A 472 46.99 -10.56 -2.81
N ASP A 473 47.92 -9.90 -3.51
CA ASP A 473 49.37 -10.01 -3.32
C ASP A 473 49.91 -9.12 -2.18
N GLY A 474 49.06 -8.31 -1.55
CA GLY A 474 49.43 -7.34 -0.51
C GLY A 474 50.27 -6.16 -1.03
N ASN A 475 50.51 -6.05 -2.33
CA ASN A 475 51.29 -4.97 -2.92
C ASN A 475 50.40 -3.77 -3.23
N MET A 476 50.45 -2.76 -2.36
CA MET A 476 49.63 -1.56 -2.49
C MET A 476 49.96 -0.71 -3.73
N SER A 477 51.10 -0.92 -4.39
CA SER A 477 51.39 -0.28 -5.69
C SER A 477 50.50 -0.79 -6.83
N ASN A 478 49.83 -1.94 -6.64
CA ASN A 478 48.88 -2.53 -7.59
C ASN A 478 47.42 -2.15 -7.29
N PHE A 479 47.17 -1.25 -6.33
CA PHE A 479 45.82 -0.82 -5.98
C PHE A 479 45.13 -0.13 -7.16
N THR A 480 43.91 -0.58 -7.45
CA THR A 480 43.02 0.04 -8.43
C THR A 480 41.84 0.64 -7.70
N GLY A 481 41.50 1.90 -7.99
CA GLY A 481 40.28 2.51 -7.50
C GLY A 481 39.04 1.80 -8.04
N TRP A 482 37.92 1.99 -7.35
CA TRP A 482 36.60 1.47 -7.74
C TRP A 482 35.67 2.59 -8.18
N ASN A 483 34.69 2.26 -9.01
CA ASN A 483 33.60 3.17 -9.37
C ASN A 483 32.24 2.47 -9.32
N VAL A 484 31.22 3.26 -8.99
CA VAL A 484 29.81 2.86 -8.99
C VAL A 484 29.06 3.81 -9.93
N GLU A 485 28.38 3.25 -10.92
CA GLU A 485 27.59 4.00 -11.91
C GLU A 485 26.11 3.99 -11.55
N ASP A 486 25.58 2.86 -11.07
CA ASP A 486 24.20 2.74 -10.64
C ASP A 486 24.03 1.61 -9.61
N MET A 487 22.98 1.71 -8.80
CA MET A 487 22.50 0.68 -7.89
C MET A 487 20.98 0.64 -7.87
N THR A 488 20.42 -0.56 -7.87
CA THR A 488 18.98 -0.81 -7.69
C THR A 488 18.79 -1.70 -6.47
N MET A 489 17.84 -1.30 -5.62
CA MET A 489 17.58 -1.83 -4.29
C MET A 489 16.10 -2.19 -4.18
N ASP A 490 15.71 -3.29 -4.81
CA ASP A 490 14.31 -3.71 -4.86
C ASP A 490 13.93 -4.52 -3.62
N MET A 491 12.80 -4.16 -3.01
CA MET A 491 12.24 -4.78 -1.83
C MET A 491 10.73 -4.94 -2.05
N PHE A 492 10.32 -6.10 -2.56
CA PHE A 492 8.92 -6.33 -2.91
C PHE A 492 8.16 -6.90 -1.71
N GLY A 493 7.17 -6.13 -1.27
CA GLY A 493 6.31 -6.45 -0.15
C GLY A 493 5.07 -7.27 -0.50
N GLY A 494 4.44 -7.81 0.54
CA GLY A 494 3.18 -8.53 0.47
C GLY A 494 2.36 -8.38 1.75
N GLN A 495 1.26 -9.11 1.83
CA GLN A 495 0.37 -9.12 3.00
C GLN A 495 0.59 -10.34 3.88
N HIS A 496 0.65 -10.10 5.18
CA HIS A 496 0.41 -11.12 6.21
C HIS A 496 -1.10 -11.14 6.56
N PRO A 497 -1.61 -12.19 7.21
CA PRO A 497 -3.02 -12.22 7.63
C PRO A 497 -3.21 -11.32 8.84
N ALA A 498 -4.26 -10.50 8.83
CA ALA A 498 -4.67 -9.74 10.01
C ALA A 498 -5.65 -10.55 10.84
N ARG A 499 -5.37 -10.69 12.14
CA ARG A 499 -6.19 -11.42 13.12
C ARG A 499 -6.65 -12.79 12.58
N PRO A 500 -5.71 -13.69 12.23
CA PRO A 500 -6.10 -15.01 11.78
C PRO A 500 -6.83 -15.77 12.89
N THR A 501 -7.91 -16.46 12.52
CA THR A 501 -8.76 -17.22 13.44
C THR A 501 -9.07 -18.60 12.87
N LEU A 502 -9.52 -19.48 13.76
CA LEU A 502 -10.13 -20.77 13.44
C LEU A 502 -11.47 -20.84 14.17
N ASP A 503 -12.54 -21.09 13.43
CA ASP A 503 -13.93 -21.08 13.92
C ASP A 503 -14.67 -22.33 13.41
N PHE A 504 -14.74 -23.38 14.23
CA PHE A 504 -15.55 -24.55 13.87
C PHE A 504 -17.03 -24.19 13.86
N ASN A 505 -17.76 -24.72 12.87
CA ASN A 505 -19.21 -24.49 12.70
C ASN A 505 -19.61 -23.04 12.39
N LEU A 506 -18.68 -22.08 12.34
CA LEU A 506 -18.92 -20.66 12.05
C LEU A 506 -19.90 -20.04 13.06
N ASP A 507 -19.69 -20.33 14.34
CA ASP A 507 -20.52 -19.86 15.44
C ASP A 507 -19.96 -18.59 16.12
N GLU A 508 -18.90 -18.02 15.53
CA GLU A 508 -18.16 -16.84 15.98
C GLU A 508 -17.48 -17.04 17.35
N ARG A 509 -17.24 -18.29 17.75
CA ARG A 509 -16.45 -18.65 18.94
C ARG A 509 -15.14 -19.28 18.52
N TYR A 510 -14.10 -18.46 18.41
CA TYR A 510 -12.81 -18.92 17.90
C TYR A 510 -12.12 -19.98 18.79
N GLU A 511 -11.79 -21.12 18.21
CA GLU A 511 -10.95 -22.15 18.84
C GLU A 511 -9.47 -21.83 18.82
N TRP A 512 -9.04 -20.98 17.89
CA TRP A 512 -7.71 -20.40 17.85
C TRP A 512 -7.76 -19.00 17.26
N GLY A 513 -6.83 -18.15 17.67
CA GLY A 513 -6.80 -16.74 17.30
C GLY A 513 -7.43 -15.85 18.36
N GLY A 514 -7.80 -14.65 17.94
CA GLY A 514 -8.42 -13.67 18.82
C GLY A 514 -8.52 -12.31 18.14
N GLU A 515 -9.55 -11.56 18.50
CA GLU A 515 -9.81 -10.24 17.95
C GLU A 515 -9.36 -9.16 18.95
N ASP A 516 -8.34 -8.40 18.55
CA ASP A 516 -8.15 -7.04 19.08
C ASP A 516 -7.90 -6.12 17.88
N ALA A 517 -8.86 -5.24 17.59
CA ALA A 517 -8.78 -4.35 16.43
C ALA A 517 -7.54 -3.44 16.45
N ARG A 518 -6.92 -3.22 17.63
CA ARG A 518 -5.71 -2.41 17.80
C ARG A 518 -4.43 -3.17 17.50
N VAL A 519 -4.51 -4.49 17.36
CA VAL A 519 -3.43 -5.34 16.84
C VAL A 519 -3.64 -5.47 15.33
N GLY A 520 -2.60 -5.07 14.62
CA GLY A 520 -2.51 -5.06 13.17
C GLY A 520 -2.21 -6.43 12.60
N THR A 521 -1.58 -6.42 11.45
CA THR A 521 -1.25 -7.63 10.71
C THR A 521 -0.29 -8.55 11.51
N TRP A 522 -0.44 -9.88 11.41
CA TRP A 522 0.37 -10.80 12.23
C TRP A 522 1.85 -10.76 11.82
N GLY A 523 2.76 -10.44 12.75
CA GLY A 523 4.18 -10.16 12.49
C GLY A 523 4.48 -8.71 12.04
N TRP A 524 3.45 -7.90 11.81
CA TRP A 524 3.58 -6.52 11.35
C TRP A 524 2.51 -5.63 11.99
N GLN A 525 2.88 -4.95 13.07
CA GLN A 525 1.96 -4.05 13.75
C GLN A 525 1.85 -2.70 13.02
N ASP A 526 0.72 -2.48 12.37
CA ASP A 526 0.39 -1.35 11.50
C ASP A 526 -0.83 -0.53 11.96
N ARG A 527 -1.42 -0.87 13.10
CA ARG A 527 -2.60 -0.18 13.65
C ARG A 527 -2.30 0.67 14.88
N PHE A 528 -2.97 1.82 14.94
CA PHE A 528 -2.99 2.66 16.14
C PHE A 528 -4.05 2.17 17.14
N ALA A 529 -4.09 2.78 18.33
CA ALA A 529 -5.00 2.40 19.41
C ALA A 529 -6.50 2.64 19.11
N ASN A 530 -6.83 3.37 18.03
CA ASN A 530 -8.20 3.47 17.52
C ASN A 530 -8.61 2.27 16.66
N GLY A 531 -7.69 1.33 16.38
CA GLY A 531 -7.92 0.17 15.54
C GLY A 531 -7.75 0.44 14.04
N GLU A 532 -7.28 1.63 13.65
CA GLU A 532 -7.11 2.03 12.25
C GLU A 532 -5.63 2.15 11.88
N GLU A 533 -5.33 2.01 10.59
CA GLU A 533 -3.99 2.22 10.00
C GLU A 533 -3.60 3.71 9.90
N ARG A 534 -4.58 4.59 10.17
CA ARG A 534 -4.48 6.04 10.09
C ARG A 534 -5.01 6.71 11.36
N MET A 535 -4.27 7.70 11.86
CA MET A 535 -4.63 8.47 13.05
C MET A 535 -4.55 9.97 12.76
N GLU A 536 -5.69 10.66 12.81
CA GLU A 536 -5.76 12.12 12.73
C GLU A 536 -5.51 12.77 14.11
N LEU A 537 -4.72 13.84 14.11
CA LEU A 537 -4.34 14.63 15.27
C LEU A 537 -4.63 16.11 15.00
N THR A 538 -5.45 16.72 15.85
CA THR A 538 -5.59 18.18 15.89
C THR A 538 -4.42 18.78 16.65
N LEU A 539 -3.61 19.61 15.99
CA LEU A 539 -2.42 20.23 16.57
C LEU A 539 -2.69 21.68 17.00
N THR A 540 -2.27 22.02 18.21
CA THR A 540 -2.38 23.38 18.75
C THR A 540 -1.01 23.96 19.11
N SER A 541 -0.82 25.24 18.80
CA SER A 541 0.45 25.91 19.09
C SER A 541 0.71 25.92 20.59
N GLY A 542 1.82 25.29 21.01
CA GLY A 542 2.28 25.26 22.40
C GLY A 542 1.84 24.04 23.22
N ALA A 543 1.11 23.08 22.65
CA ALA A 543 0.80 21.81 23.32
C ALA A 543 0.83 20.64 22.32
N PRO A 544 1.56 19.54 22.61
CA PRO A 544 1.55 18.36 21.76
C PRO A 544 0.22 17.61 21.86
N SER A 545 -0.08 16.86 20.81
CA SER A 545 -1.20 15.92 20.74
C SER A 545 -0.69 14.49 20.74
N ASP A 546 -1.42 13.59 21.39
CA ASP A 546 -1.02 12.20 21.60
C ASP A 546 -1.68 11.26 20.59
N ALA A 547 -0.89 10.41 19.95
CA ALA A 547 -1.33 9.17 19.33
C ALA A 547 -0.82 7.98 20.16
N ARG A 548 -1.66 6.96 20.33
CA ARG A 548 -1.29 5.74 21.06
C ARG A 548 -1.32 4.55 20.12
N LEU A 549 -0.53 3.54 20.44
CA LEU A 549 -0.45 2.30 19.70
C LEU A 549 0.02 1.16 20.62
N LEU A 550 -0.31 -0.06 20.24
CA LEU A 550 0.28 -1.25 20.84
C LEU A 550 1.55 -1.62 20.07
N VAL A 551 2.60 -2.05 20.76
CA VAL A 551 3.89 -2.45 20.16
C VAL A 551 4.33 -3.76 20.82
N PRO A 552 4.89 -4.73 20.06
CA PRO A 552 5.44 -5.96 20.63
C PRO A 552 6.41 -5.65 21.78
N SER A 553 6.22 -6.33 22.91
CA SER A 553 6.98 -6.08 24.14
C SER A 553 8.37 -6.73 24.10
N GLN A 554 8.54 -7.71 23.22
CA GLN A 554 9.77 -8.46 22.93
C GLN A 554 9.89 -8.63 21.41
N ASP A 555 11.09 -8.99 20.94
CA ASP A 555 11.38 -9.37 19.54
C ASP A 555 10.98 -8.32 18.49
N LEU A 556 10.92 -7.03 18.89
CA LEU A 556 10.72 -5.91 17.97
C LEU A 556 11.97 -5.72 17.11
N THR A 557 11.84 -5.92 15.80
CA THR A 557 12.95 -5.84 14.82
C THR A 557 13.03 -4.49 14.12
N SER A 558 11.93 -3.73 14.06
CA SER A 558 11.98 -2.37 13.53
C SER A 558 10.77 -1.53 13.96
N PHE A 559 10.95 -0.20 13.95
CA PHE A 559 9.88 0.75 14.25
C PHE A 559 9.94 1.99 13.35
N GLY A 560 8.79 2.41 12.81
CA GLY A 560 8.64 3.68 12.10
C GLY A 560 7.20 4.01 11.71
N PHE A 561 6.97 5.23 11.24
CA PHE A 561 5.70 5.70 10.70
C PHE A 561 5.93 6.98 9.87
N SER A 562 4.94 7.36 9.06
CA SER A 562 4.93 8.63 8.33
C SER A 562 3.93 9.62 8.95
N TYR A 563 4.15 10.91 8.71
CA TYR A 563 3.19 11.96 9.05
C TYR A 563 2.97 12.93 7.88
N ALA A 564 1.77 13.50 7.79
CA ALA A 564 1.48 14.66 6.96
C ALA A 564 0.55 15.65 7.66
N ALA A 565 0.77 16.95 7.44
CA ALA A 565 -0.13 18.01 7.81
C ALA A 565 -1.12 18.28 6.67
N GLU A 566 -2.38 17.89 6.87
CA GLU A 566 -3.47 18.25 5.95
C GLU A 566 -3.79 19.75 6.02
N ALA A 567 -3.55 20.36 7.18
CA ALA A 567 -3.61 21.80 7.38
C ALA A 567 -2.51 22.22 8.36
N GLY A 568 -1.80 23.31 8.07
CA GLY A 568 -0.75 23.84 8.95
C GLY A 568 0.57 23.08 8.81
N THR A 569 1.28 22.85 9.93
CA THR A 569 2.64 22.28 9.92
C THR A 569 2.93 21.45 11.16
N VAL A 570 3.83 20.47 11.02
CA VAL A 570 4.40 19.69 12.13
C VAL A 570 5.76 20.27 12.54
N LEU A 571 5.97 20.46 13.83
CA LEU A 571 7.19 21.04 14.40
C LEU A 571 8.10 20.00 15.04
N GLU A 572 7.53 19.04 15.78
CA GLU A 572 8.28 18.05 16.53
C GLU A 572 7.48 16.75 16.66
N VAL A 573 8.18 15.63 16.67
CA VAL A 573 7.62 14.29 16.87
C VAL A 573 8.49 13.56 17.90
N ALA A 574 7.87 13.10 18.98
CA ALA A 574 8.54 12.37 20.06
C ALA A 574 7.86 11.03 20.35
N LEU A 575 8.65 10.02 20.69
CA LEU A 575 8.20 8.67 21.01
C LEU A 575 8.48 8.36 22.48
N PHE A 576 7.47 7.83 23.17
CA PHE A 576 7.52 7.47 24.58
C PHE A 576 6.99 6.06 24.83
N VAL A 577 7.51 5.43 25.87
CA VAL A 577 6.85 4.32 26.57
C VAL A 577 6.57 4.78 27.98
N GLN A 578 5.30 4.82 28.36
CA GLN A 578 4.82 5.46 29.60
C GLN A 578 5.29 6.93 29.73
N ASN A 579 6.35 7.16 30.53
CA ASN A 579 6.94 8.46 30.82
C ASN A 579 8.41 8.57 30.38
N THR A 580 8.96 7.51 29.78
CA THR A 580 10.34 7.47 29.29
C THR A 580 10.37 7.92 27.83
N LEU A 581 11.12 8.99 27.54
CA LEU A 581 11.39 9.44 26.18
C LEU A 581 12.39 8.47 25.52
N VAL A 582 12.04 7.96 24.34
CA VAL A 582 12.85 7.02 23.57
C VAL A 582 13.55 7.75 22.42
N ALA A 583 12.81 8.54 21.65
CA ALA A 583 13.34 9.25 20.50
C ALA A 583 12.57 10.55 20.24
N ASN A 584 13.26 11.52 19.65
CA ASN A 584 12.70 12.83 19.31
C ASN A 584 13.28 13.32 17.98
N ARG A 585 12.44 13.95 17.15
CA ARG A 585 12.78 14.55 15.86
C ARG A 585 12.14 15.92 15.73
N THR A 586 12.92 16.92 15.34
CA THR A 586 12.39 18.23 14.91
C THR A 586 12.05 18.19 13.43
N ALA A 587 10.81 18.53 13.08
CA ALA A 587 10.27 18.54 11.73
C ALA A 587 10.42 19.90 11.01
N ASN A 588 10.85 20.96 11.72
CA ASN A 588 11.11 22.30 11.17
C ASN A 588 9.92 22.90 10.39
N ALA A 589 8.69 22.72 10.88
CA ALA A 589 7.47 23.18 10.23
C ALA A 589 7.22 22.52 8.86
N SER A 590 7.51 21.22 8.74
CA SER A 590 7.24 20.46 7.52
C SER A 590 5.75 20.10 7.37
N THR A 591 5.34 19.86 6.12
CA THR A 591 4.00 19.39 5.76
C THR A 591 3.93 17.87 5.65
N ALA A 592 5.06 17.18 5.52
CA ALA A 592 5.14 15.73 5.58
C ALA A 592 6.50 15.29 6.10
N GLY A 593 6.63 14.01 6.45
CA GLY A 593 7.90 13.41 6.83
C GLY A 593 7.76 11.95 7.27
N MET A 594 8.91 11.33 7.54
CA MET A 594 9.01 9.97 8.06
C MET A 594 9.74 9.98 9.39
N PHE A 595 9.29 9.14 10.32
CA PHE A 595 9.92 8.86 11.60
C PHE A 595 10.37 7.40 11.62
N HIS A 596 11.64 7.16 11.91
CA HIS A 596 12.15 5.80 12.13
C HIS A 596 13.24 5.83 13.20
N LEU A 597 13.30 4.75 13.97
CA LEU A 597 14.37 4.58 14.95
C LEU A 597 15.67 4.19 14.25
N ASN A 598 16.78 4.72 14.73
CA ASN A 598 18.10 4.16 14.41
C ASN A 598 18.41 2.97 15.33
N GLY A 599 19.50 2.23 15.06
CA GLY A 599 19.84 1.02 15.83
C GLY A 599 19.96 1.25 17.34
N SER A 600 20.54 2.37 17.78
CA SER A 600 20.65 2.67 19.22
C SER A 600 19.31 3.00 19.87
N GLU A 601 18.44 3.73 19.17
CA GLU A 601 17.11 4.07 19.68
C GLU A 601 16.18 2.86 19.68
N LEU A 602 16.30 1.97 18.69
CA LEU A 602 15.56 0.71 18.66
C LEU A 602 15.97 -0.17 19.85
N ALA A 603 17.27 -0.28 20.14
CA ALA A 603 17.75 -1.02 21.31
C ALA A 603 17.22 -0.45 22.63
N GLU A 604 17.18 0.89 22.77
CA GLU A 604 16.58 1.55 23.94
C GLU A 604 15.07 1.30 24.00
N PHE A 605 14.37 1.38 22.88
CA PHE A 605 12.93 1.14 22.81
C PHE A 605 12.57 -0.27 23.28
N THR A 606 13.24 -1.29 22.72
CA THR A 606 13.03 -2.70 23.10
C THR A 606 13.37 -2.93 24.57
N GLN A 607 14.41 -2.30 25.10
CA GLN A 607 14.74 -2.37 26.52
C GLN A 607 13.63 -1.79 27.41
N VAL A 608 13.06 -0.64 27.05
CA VAL A 608 12.01 0.00 27.85
C VAL A 608 10.69 -0.78 27.76
N LEU A 609 10.35 -1.30 26.57
CA LEU A 609 9.19 -2.16 26.35
C LEU A 609 9.26 -3.42 27.22
N GLY A 610 10.39 -4.13 27.21
CA GLY A 610 10.56 -5.37 27.99
C GLY A 610 10.55 -5.19 29.52
N ASN A 611 10.67 -3.95 30.01
CA ASN A 611 10.55 -3.61 31.44
C ASN A 611 9.18 -3.04 31.82
N THR A 612 8.29 -2.89 30.84
CA THR A 612 6.94 -2.37 31.01
C THR A 612 5.93 -3.53 31.05
N GLY A 613 4.85 -3.39 31.81
CA GLY A 613 3.81 -4.41 31.87
C GLY A 613 2.98 -4.47 30.58
N ASN A 614 2.67 -5.69 30.14
CA ASN A 614 1.91 -5.94 28.92
C ASN A 614 0.45 -5.47 29.04
N SER A 615 -0.09 -4.94 27.94
CA SER A 615 -1.49 -4.54 27.81
C SER A 615 -2.38 -5.68 27.34
N VAL A 616 -1.92 -6.45 26.34
CA VAL A 616 -2.68 -7.55 25.73
C VAL A 616 -1.71 -8.61 25.18
N SER A 617 -2.14 -9.87 25.13
CA SER A 617 -1.41 -10.97 24.51
C SER A 617 -2.27 -11.59 23.42
N ILE A 618 -1.79 -11.59 22.18
CA ILE A 618 -2.50 -12.14 21.00
C ILE A 618 -1.55 -13.06 20.25
N LEU A 619 -2.00 -14.27 19.92
CA LEU A 619 -1.24 -15.25 19.12
C LEU A 619 0.19 -15.50 19.63
N GLY A 620 0.35 -15.57 20.95
CA GLY A 620 1.65 -15.80 21.60
C GLY A 620 2.59 -14.58 21.65
N THR A 621 2.13 -13.41 21.19
CA THR A 621 2.88 -12.14 21.26
C THR A 621 2.26 -11.21 22.29
N ASP A 622 3.10 -10.74 23.22
CA ASP A 622 2.74 -9.74 24.22
C ASP A 622 2.92 -8.32 23.67
N PHE A 623 1.91 -7.47 23.81
CA PHE A 623 1.96 -6.07 23.37
C PHE A 623 1.90 -5.08 24.53
N THR A 624 2.68 -4.01 24.42
CA THR A 624 2.78 -2.90 25.36
C THR A 624 2.36 -1.59 24.67
N GLU A 625 1.68 -0.70 25.40
CA GLU A 625 1.27 0.61 24.85
C GLU A 625 2.47 1.59 24.75
N ALA A 626 2.65 2.18 23.57
CA ALA A 626 3.55 3.30 23.32
C ALA A 626 2.75 4.57 22.97
N ARG A 627 3.36 5.75 23.16
CA ARG A 627 2.78 7.06 22.88
C ARG A 627 3.66 7.85 21.93
N ILE A 628 3.08 8.38 20.87
CA ILE A 628 3.68 9.35 19.96
C ILE A 628 3.10 10.72 20.31
N GLU A 629 3.97 11.69 20.59
CA GLU A 629 3.62 13.09 20.79
C GLU A 629 3.97 13.88 19.53
N VAL A 630 3.00 14.61 18.98
CA VAL A 630 3.18 15.46 17.80
C VAL A 630 2.88 16.90 18.17
N SER A 631 3.82 17.81 17.92
CA SER A 631 3.63 19.25 18.12
C SER A 631 3.59 19.99 16.79
N GLY A 632 2.84 21.09 16.74
CA GLY A 632 2.64 21.86 15.51
C GLY A 632 1.40 22.73 15.55
N ASN A 633 0.81 22.98 14.39
CA ASN A 633 -0.46 23.70 14.25
C ASN A 633 -1.31 23.10 13.12
N GLY A 634 -2.63 23.09 13.30
CA GLY A 634 -3.57 22.65 12.28
C GLY A 634 -3.99 21.19 12.47
N VAL A 635 -4.00 20.40 11.39
CA VAL A 635 -4.39 18.98 11.41
C VAL A 635 -3.26 18.17 10.80
N ALA A 636 -2.77 17.19 11.56
CA ALA A 636 -1.78 16.23 11.11
C ALA A 636 -2.35 14.82 11.15
N VAL A 637 -1.79 13.95 10.34
CA VAL A 637 -2.19 12.56 10.17
C VAL A 637 -0.94 11.72 10.31
N LEU A 638 -1.04 10.65 11.09
CA LEU A 638 -0.05 9.57 11.15
C LEU A 638 -0.58 8.37 10.38
N ALA A 639 0.26 7.75 9.58
CA ALA A 639 -0.06 6.51 8.85
C ALA A 639 1.22 5.77 8.46
N GLY A 640 1.07 4.59 7.84
CA GLY A 640 2.19 3.72 7.49
C GLY A 640 2.99 3.30 8.72
N LEU A 641 2.29 3.05 9.83
CA LEU A 641 2.89 2.52 11.05
C LEU A 641 3.53 1.16 10.74
N ARG A 642 4.73 0.98 11.24
CA ARG A 642 5.46 -0.27 11.19
C ARG A 642 6.08 -0.54 12.55
N ALA A 643 5.68 -1.65 13.15
CA ALA A 643 6.38 -2.29 14.24
C ALA A 643 6.50 -3.78 13.92
N THR A 644 7.64 -4.20 13.37
CA THR A 644 7.86 -5.59 12.91
C THR A 644 8.37 -6.47 14.03
N TYR A 645 7.97 -7.73 14.04
CA TYR A 645 8.38 -8.71 15.04
C TYR A 645 8.30 -10.12 14.47
N HIS A 646 9.06 -11.04 15.04
CA HIS A 646 9.03 -12.44 14.65
C HIS A 646 7.73 -13.11 15.16
N ALA A 647 6.78 -13.34 14.26
CA ALA A 647 5.49 -13.96 14.58
C ALA A 647 5.51 -15.47 14.36
N SER A 648 5.08 -16.19 15.39
CA SER A 648 4.79 -17.63 15.36
C SER A 648 3.91 -17.98 16.55
N HIS A 649 3.11 -19.03 16.44
CA HIS A 649 2.33 -19.55 17.57
C HIS A 649 2.38 -21.07 17.62
N ASN A 650 2.97 -21.61 18.68
CA ASN A 650 2.88 -23.04 18.99
C ASN A 650 1.64 -23.31 19.84
N LEU A 651 0.60 -23.87 19.21
CA LEU A 651 -0.61 -24.30 19.89
C LEU A 651 -0.39 -25.68 20.51
N VAL A 652 -0.32 -25.75 21.83
CA VAL A 652 -0.35 -27.01 22.59
C VAL A 652 -1.72 -27.15 23.25
N ALA A 653 -2.53 -28.07 22.74
CA ALA A 653 -3.94 -28.20 23.08
C ALA A 653 -4.19 -29.55 23.78
N ASP A 654 -4.75 -29.53 24.99
CA ASP A 654 -5.20 -30.72 25.71
C ASP A 654 -6.68 -31.04 25.47
N ALA A 655 -7.16 -32.17 25.99
CA ALA A 655 -8.53 -32.64 25.80
C ALA A 655 -9.63 -31.64 26.19
N SER A 656 -9.33 -30.70 27.09
CA SER A 656 -10.26 -29.68 27.59
C SER A 656 -10.14 -28.31 26.91
N SER A 657 -9.11 -28.12 26.07
CA SER A 657 -8.93 -26.91 25.27
C SER A 657 -10.08 -26.70 24.27
N SER A 658 -10.39 -25.44 23.97
CA SER A 658 -11.38 -25.07 22.94
C SER A 658 -11.09 -25.76 21.61
N PHE A 659 -9.83 -25.74 21.17
CA PHE A 659 -9.39 -26.40 19.94
C PHE A 659 -9.73 -27.89 19.89
N VAL A 660 -9.33 -28.69 20.89
CA VAL A 660 -9.61 -30.14 20.88
C VAL A 660 -11.10 -30.42 21.02
N MET A 661 -11.81 -29.64 21.84
CA MET A 661 -13.26 -29.76 21.97
C MET A 661 -13.99 -29.46 20.65
N GLY A 662 -13.59 -28.40 19.95
CA GLY A 662 -14.16 -27.99 18.66
C GLY A 662 -13.85 -28.98 17.54
N VAL A 663 -12.61 -29.49 17.47
CA VAL A 663 -12.26 -30.59 16.54
C VAL A 663 -13.16 -31.79 16.82
N ASN A 664 -13.29 -32.20 18.08
CA ASN A 664 -14.09 -33.37 18.43
C ASN A 664 -15.58 -33.17 18.13
N GLU A 665 -16.08 -31.96 18.20
CA GLU A 665 -17.46 -31.63 17.85
C GLU A 665 -17.69 -31.60 16.34
N ALA A 666 -16.81 -30.95 15.57
CA ALA A 666 -16.91 -30.86 14.12
C ALA A 666 -17.03 -32.24 13.45
N ARG A 667 -16.39 -33.25 14.05
CA ARG A 667 -16.46 -34.67 13.63
C ARG A 667 -17.86 -35.25 13.53
N THR A 668 -18.81 -34.75 14.31
CA THR A 668 -20.20 -35.21 14.29
C THR A 668 -20.88 -34.97 12.94
N SER A 669 -20.37 -34.03 12.15
CA SER A 669 -20.86 -33.69 10.81
C SER A 669 -20.05 -34.33 9.67
N VAL A 670 -18.90 -34.96 9.98
CA VAL A 670 -17.96 -35.48 8.97
C VAL A 670 -18.16 -36.98 8.76
N GLN A 671 -18.33 -37.39 7.49
CA GLN A 671 -18.48 -38.80 7.16
C GLN A 671 -17.19 -39.59 7.40
N SER A 672 -17.33 -40.76 8.01
CA SER A 672 -16.26 -41.75 8.13
C SER A 672 -16.07 -42.51 6.81
N MET A 673 -14.84 -42.56 6.31
CA MET A 673 -14.46 -43.36 5.14
C MET A 673 -13.30 -44.28 5.52
N GLY A 674 -13.54 -45.59 5.50
CA GLY A 674 -12.50 -46.57 5.85
C GLY A 674 -12.06 -46.53 7.31
N GLY A 675 -12.89 -46.02 8.23
CA GLY A 675 -12.57 -45.89 9.66
C GLY A 675 -11.81 -44.61 10.04
N MET A 676 -11.59 -43.71 9.08
CA MET A 676 -10.98 -42.41 9.28
C MET A 676 -11.96 -41.30 8.92
N GLN A 677 -11.81 -40.13 9.55
CA GLN A 677 -12.50 -38.89 9.20
C GLN A 677 -11.46 -37.81 8.90
N ALA A 678 -11.69 -37.08 7.80
CA ALA A 678 -10.85 -35.95 7.37
C ALA A 678 -11.51 -34.64 7.82
N ILE A 679 -11.11 -34.11 8.97
CA ILE A 679 -11.79 -33.00 9.65
C ILE A 679 -11.26 -31.67 9.12
N PRO A 680 -12.08 -30.87 8.41
CA PRO A 680 -11.65 -29.57 7.90
C PRO A 680 -11.40 -28.60 9.05
N LEU A 681 -10.29 -27.85 8.97
CA LEU A 681 -10.00 -26.73 9.86
C LEU A 681 -10.35 -25.42 9.13
N PRO A 682 -11.46 -24.75 9.49
CA PRO A 682 -11.90 -23.52 8.84
C PRO A 682 -11.08 -22.32 9.32
N PHE A 683 -9.97 -22.05 8.64
CA PHE A 683 -9.15 -20.86 8.93
C PHE A 683 -9.68 -19.62 8.21
N MET A 684 -9.64 -18.48 8.89
CA MET A 684 -10.10 -17.18 8.41
C MET A 684 -9.13 -16.08 8.82
N ALA A 685 -9.26 -14.90 8.20
CA ALA A 685 -8.57 -13.68 8.61
C ALA A 685 -9.39 -12.45 8.17
N ASP A 686 -9.29 -11.35 8.92
CA ASP A 686 -10.00 -10.11 8.59
C ASP A 686 -9.49 -9.47 7.30
N GLN A 687 -8.17 -9.46 7.14
CA GLN A 687 -7.49 -9.05 5.92
C GLN A 687 -6.78 -10.26 5.31
N ARG A 688 -6.72 -10.27 3.98
CA ARG A 688 -6.17 -11.38 3.22
C ARG A 688 -4.69 -11.58 3.56
N GLY A 689 -4.26 -12.83 3.71
CA GLY A 689 -2.87 -13.14 4.00
C GLY A 689 -2.58 -14.64 3.95
N GLY A 690 -1.31 -15.01 4.06
CA GLY A 690 -0.90 -16.41 4.04
C GLY A 690 -0.73 -16.98 5.44
N LEU A 691 -1.05 -18.25 5.62
CA LEU A 691 -0.80 -19.00 6.85
C LEU A 691 -0.09 -20.30 6.52
N THR A 692 0.98 -20.61 7.24
CA THR A 692 1.59 -21.94 7.23
C THR A 692 1.16 -22.67 8.49
N VAL A 693 0.64 -23.88 8.31
CA VAL A 693 0.19 -24.76 9.39
C VAL A 693 1.04 -26.03 9.38
N GLU A 694 1.69 -26.33 10.49
CA GLU A 694 2.47 -27.56 10.70
C GLU A 694 1.81 -28.39 11.80
N VAL A 695 1.54 -29.67 11.54
CA VAL A 695 1.07 -30.62 12.56
C VAL A 695 2.27 -31.23 13.27
N VAL A 696 2.50 -30.85 14.52
CA VAL A 696 3.62 -31.38 15.31
C VAL A 696 3.25 -32.73 15.93
N SER A 697 2.09 -32.82 16.58
CA SER A 697 1.61 -34.07 17.18
C SER A 697 0.09 -34.15 17.27
N LEU A 698 -0.45 -35.36 17.18
CA LEU A 698 -1.87 -35.67 17.39
C LEU A 698 -1.96 -36.96 18.21
N GLN A 699 -2.81 -36.99 19.22
CA GLN A 699 -3.08 -38.17 20.03
C GLN A 699 -4.58 -38.41 20.17
N THR A 700 -5.02 -39.63 19.92
CA THR A 700 -6.41 -40.07 20.06
C THR A 700 -6.53 -41.15 21.14
N SER A 701 -7.76 -41.41 21.61
CA SER A 701 -8.02 -42.48 22.57
C SER A 701 -9.19 -43.35 22.18
N SER A 702 -9.01 -44.67 22.22
CA SER A 702 -10.07 -45.66 21.99
C SER A 702 -10.82 -46.06 23.28
N THR A 703 -10.58 -45.39 24.40
CA THR A 703 -11.15 -45.78 25.72
C THR A 703 -12.63 -45.37 25.88
N VAL A 704 -13.13 -44.46 25.05
CA VAL A 704 -14.53 -44.06 25.04
C VAL A 704 -14.97 -43.76 23.61
N LEU A 705 -16.06 -44.37 23.17
CA LEU A 705 -16.62 -44.23 21.83
C LEU A 705 -18.09 -43.83 21.92
N LEU A 706 -18.54 -42.84 21.15
CA LEU A 706 -19.96 -42.49 21.03
C LEU A 706 -20.65 -43.55 20.16
N GLN A 707 -21.70 -44.21 20.68
CA GLN A 707 -22.48 -45.21 19.95
C GLN A 707 -23.74 -44.60 19.34
N ASP A 708 -24.47 -43.82 20.13
CA ASP A 708 -25.70 -43.15 19.70
C ASP A 708 -25.92 -41.86 20.49
N GLY A 709 -26.69 -40.93 19.93
CA GLY A 709 -27.02 -39.66 20.56
C GLY A 709 -28.20 -38.99 19.87
N SER A 710 -29.09 -38.39 20.65
CA SER A 710 -30.25 -37.67 20.12
C SER A 710 -30.76 -36.61 21.09
N MET A 711 -31.44 -35.61 20.53
CA MET A 711 -32.25 -34.66 21.28
C MET A 711 -33.70 -35.14 21.25
N VAL A 712 -34.33 -35.31 22.42
CA VAL A 712 -35.69 -35.85 22.51
C VAL A 712 -36.71 -34.77 22.13
N ASP A 713 -37.52 -35.04 21.11
CA ASP A 713 -38.61 -34.18 20.63
C ASP A 713 -38.19 -32.70 20.42
N ALA A 714 -36.98 -32.49 19.86
CA ALA A 714 -36.41 -31.16 19.68
C ALA A 714 -37.29 -30.27 18.78
N GLU A 715 -37.61 -29.08 19.28
CA GLU A 715 -38.28 -28.03 18.51
C GLU A 715 -37.32 -27.37 17.52
N GLN A 716 -37.85 -26.74 16.47
CA GLN A 716 -37.02 -26.08 15.46
C GLN A 716 -36.41 -24.76 15.97
N VAL A 717 -37.14 -24.03 16.81
CA VAL A 717 -36.71 -22.80 17.47
C VAL A 717 -36.97 -23.00 18.95
N LEU A 718 -35.96 -22.83 19.78
CA LEU A 718 -36.10 -22.98 21.22
C LEU A 718 -36.64 -21.68 21.83
N THR A 719 -37.61 -21.79 22.73
CA THR A 719 -38.17 -20.65 23.48
C THR A 719 -38.06 -20.91 24.98
N PRO A 720 -38.04 -19.87 25.84
CA PRO A 720 -38.16 -20.05 27.27
C PRO A 720 -39.51 -20.70 27.61
N SER A 721 -39.48 -22.01 27.83
CA SER A 721 -40.68 -22.84 28.01
C SER A 721 -40.73 -23.47 29.40
N LYS A 722 -41.94 -23.90 29.80
CA LYS A 722 -42.09 -24.84 30.92
C LYS A 722 -41.63 -26.25 30.56
N GLU A 723 -41.63 -26.59 29.27
CA GLU A 723 -41.24 -27.89 28.77
C GLU A 723 -39.74 -28.13 28.92
N TRP A 724 -39.37 -29.35 29.28
CA TRP A 724 -37.99 -29.74 29.51
C TRP A 724 -37.36 -30.32 28.25
N GLN A 725 -36.11 -29.96 28.02
CA GLN A 725 -35.28 -30.45 26.93
C GLN A 725 -34.41 -31.60 27.46
N THR A 726 -34.37 -32.73 26.74
CA THR A 726 -33.56 -33.90 27.15
C THR A 726 -32.60 -34.31 26.05
N ILE A 727 -31.31 -34.29 26.38
CA ILE A 727 -30.24 -34.84 25.55
C ILE A 727 -29.93 -36.27 26.01
N THR A 728 -29.94 -37.21 25.07
CA THR A 728 -29.70 -38.64 25.31
C THR A 728 -28.42 -39.04 24.59
N THR A 729 -27.52 -39.74 25.30
CA THR A 729 -26.27 -40.26 24.74
C THR A 729 -26.00 -41.68 25.20
N GLU A 730 -25.47 -42.53 24.32
CA GLU A 730 -24.94 -43.85 24.65
C GLU A 730 -23.45 -43.90 24.30
N TYR A 731 -22.61 -44.13 25.31
CA TYR A 731 -21.17 -44.28 25.18
C TYR A 731 -20.74 -45.71 25.46
N GLN A 732 -19.78 -46.22 24.70
CA GLN A 732 -19.05 -47.44 25.03
C GLN A 732 -17.73 -47.08 25.73
N VAL A 733 -17.54 -47.50 26.97
CA VAL A 733 -16.35 -47.26 27.78
C VAL A 733 -15.48 -48.51 27.84
N ILE A 734 -14.37 -48.49 27.09
CA ILE A 734 -13.43 -49.60 26.93
C ILE A 734 -12.25 -49.37 27.88
N GLY A 735 -12.54 -49.47 29.18
CA GLY A 735 -11.56 -49.28 30.25
C GLY A 735 -11.49 -47.83 30.78
N GLY A 736 -11.05 -47.71 32.04
CA GLY A 736 -11.11 -46.46 32.79
C GLY A 736 -12.41 -46.32 33.61
N SER A 737 -12.44 -45.32 34.48
CA SER A 737 -13.60 -44.94 35.30
C SER A 737 -14.12 -43.58 34.84
N ILE A 738 -15.44 -43.41 34.85
CA ILE A 738 -16.08 -42.12 34.58
C ILE A 738 -15.87 -41.24 35.81
N THR A 739 -15.50 -39.99 35.59
CA THR A 739 -15.48 -38.99 36.67
C THR A 739 -16.77 -38.18 36.66
N HIS A 740 -17.15 -37.65 35.51
CA HIS A 740 -18.34 -36.81 35.37
C HIS A 740 -18.95 -36.96 33.96
N HIS A 741 -20.27 -36.75 33.88
CA HIS A 741 -20.96 -36.43 32.62
C HIS A 741 -20.96 -34.92 32.45
N ARG A 742 -20.76 -34.44 31.22
CA ARG A 742 -20.63 -33.01 30.92
C ARG A 742 -21.73 -32.60 29.94
N LEU A 743 -22.47 -31.55 30.30
CA LEU A 743 -23.38 -30.83 29.42
C LEU A 743 -22.77 -29.44 29.15
N ASP A 744 -22.64 -29.05 27.90
CA ASP A 744 -22.38 -27.66 27.53
C ASP A 744 -23.58 -27.12 26.75
N VAL A 745 -24.06 -25.94 27.12
CA VAL A 745 -25.06 -25.17 26.39
C VAL A 745 -24.46 -23.81 26.07
N TYR A 746 -24.36 -23.46 24.81
CA TYR A 746 -23.67 -22.24 24.40
C TYR A 746 -24.26 -21.63 23.13
N SER A 747 -24.03 -20.34 23.00
CA SER A 747 -24.26 -19.51 21.82
C SER A 747 -23.03 -18.64 21.59
N LYS A 748 -23.08 -17.76 20.59
CA LYS A 748 -22.05 -16.74 20.37
C LYS A 748 -21.71 -15.96 21.64
N SER A 749 -22.73 -15.51 22.39
CA SER A 749 -22.52 -14.57 23.51
C SER A 749 -22.47 -15.20 24.90
N ARG A 750 -22.90 -16.47 25.04
CA ARG A 750 -23.08 -17.14 26.34
C ARG A 750 -22.57 -18.58 26.35
N GLN A 751 -22.15 -19.05 27.52
CA GLN A 751 -21.78 -20.45 27.72
C GLN A 751 -22.08 -20.91 29.15
N ALA A 752 -22.86 -21.97 29.27
CA ALA A 752 -23.12 -22.69 30.50
C ALA A 752 -22.57 -24.12 30.40
N THR A 753 -21.74 -24.52 31.36
CA THR A 753 -21.23 -25.90 31.46
C THR A 753 -21.68 -26.53 32.77
N PHE A 754 -22.17 -27.77 32.72
CA PHE A 754 -22.53 -28.56 33.89
C PHE A 754 -21.72 -29.85 33.95
N LEU A 755 -21.10 -30.10 35.10
CA LEU A 755 -20.36 -31.33 35.39
C LEU A 755 -21.12 -32.15 36.43
N PHE A 756 -21.61 -33.32 36.04
CA PHE A 756 -22.38 -34.24 36.87
C PHE A 756 -21.49 -35.38 37.38
N PRO A 757 -21.17 -35.45 38.69
CA PRO A 757 -20.29 -36.50 39.22
C PRO A 757 -20.87 -37.91 39.03
N ALA A 758 -20.05 -38.83 38.53
CA ALA A 758 -20.45 -40.22 38.30
C ALA A 758 -20.80 -40.97 39.60
N GLU A 759 -20.16 -40.60 40.72
CA GLU A 759 -20.47 -41.15 42.06
C GLU A 759 -21.78 -40.58 42.66
N GLY A 760 -22.48 -39.71 41.92
CA GLY A 760 -23.66 -38.99 42.38
C GLY A 760 -23.32 -37.70 43.14
N GLY A 761 -24.31 -36.80 43.22
CA GLY A 761 -24.14 -35.46 43.81
C GLY A 761 -24.87 -34.40 42.99
N GLY A 762 -24.80 -33.14 43.43
CA GLY A 762 -25.28 -32.02 42.63
C GLY A 762 -24.33 -31.71 41.48
N ALA A 763 -24.86 -31.24 40.35
CA ALA A 763 -24.04 -30.77 39.23
C ALA A 763 -23.24 -29.51 39.62
N ALA A 764 -22.01 -29.41 39.16
CA ALA A 764 -21.22 -28.18 39.24
C ALA A 764 -21.43 -27.35 37.96
N GLY A 765 -22.02 -26.16 38.10
CA GLY A 765 -22.21 -25.21 37.00
C GLY A 765 -21.03 -24.26 36.86
N LEU A 766 -20.63 -23.96 35.63
CA LEU A 766 -19.58 -23.01 35.23
C LEU A 766 -20.12 -22.03 34.17
N GLY A 767 -19.52 -20.84 34.09
CA GLY A 767 -19.96 -19.79 33.16
C GLY A 767 -21.34 -19.25 33.50
N ASP A 768 -22.19 -19.09 32.49
CA ASP A 768 -23.59 -18.61 32.58
C ASP A 768 -24.56 -19.71 33.05
N ALA A 769 -24.10 -20.63 33.91
CA ALA A 769 -24.91 -21.75 34.39
C ALA A 769 -26.18 -21.32 35.16
N ASP A 770 -26.24 -20.08 35.65
CA ASP A 770 -27.43 -19.52 36.28
C ASP A 770 -28.56 -19.20 35.29
N MET A 771 -28.25 -19.13 33.98
CA MET A 771 -29.21 -18.93 32.89
C MET A 771 -29.83 -20.24 32.39
N VAL A 772 -29.31 -21.39 32.83
CA VAL A 772 -29.84 -22.71 32.50
C VAL A 772 -30.40 -23.34 33.77
N GLU A 773 -31.58 -23.95 33.67
CA GLU A 773 -32.20 -24.67 34.77
C GLU A 773 -32.15 -26.16 34.50
N LEU A 774 -31.60 -26.92 35.45
CA LEU A 774 -31.63 -28.38 35.44
C LEU A 774 -32.93 -28.91 36.07
N HIS A 775 -33.43 -30.06 35.60
CA HIS A 775 -34.63 -30.66 36.19
C HIS A 775 -34.43 -30.92 37.70
N PRO A 776 -35.34 -30.48 38.59
CA PRO A 776 -35.09 -30.43 40.03
C PRO A 776 -34.92 -31.82 40.69
N THR A 777 -35.48 -32.87 40.09
CA THR A 777 -35.41 -34.24 40.60
C THR A 777 -34.72 -35.23 39.67
N ASP A 778 -34.59 -34.89 38.39
CA ASP A 778 -34.19 -35.82 37.32
C ASP A 778 -33.22 -35.13 36.36
N ALA A 779 -32.35 -34.26 36.90
CA ALA A 779 -31.38 -33.50 36.11
C ALA A 779 -30.49 -34.39 35.24
N ILE A 780 -30.17 -35.60 35.75
CA ILE A 780 -29.43 -36.62 35.04
C ILE A 780 -29.98 -38.01 35.40
N GLN A 781 -30.12 -38.87 34.41
CA GLN A 781 -30.42 -40.29 34.58
C GLN A 781 -29.37 -41.11 33.84
N VAL A 782 -28.68 -42.00 34.56
CA VAL A 782 -27.61 -42.84 34.01
C VAL A 782 -28.01 -44.31 34.16
N SER A 783 -27.82 -45.09 33.10
CA SER A 783 -27.93 -46.55 33.15
C SER A 783 -26.72 -47.19 32.48
N GLU A 784 -26.09 -48.14 33.19
CA GLU A 784 -24.91 -48.86 32.72
C GLU A 784 -25.28 -50.32 32.42
N ASP A 785 -24.94 -50.81 31.22
CA ASP A 785 -25.04 -52.22 30.82
C ASP A 785 -23.70 -52.70 30.24
N GLY A 786 -22.92 -53.39 31.06
CA GLY A 786 -21.58 -53.85 30.69
C GLY A 786 -20.61 -52.70 30.45
N MET A 787 -20.24 -52.46 29.19
CA MET A 787 -19.40 -51.32 28.78
C MET A 787 -20.22 -50.13 28.26
N ASN A 788 -21.54 -50.29 28.08
CA ASN A 788 -22.39 -49.25 27.54
C ASN A 788 -22.97 -48.40 28.67
N VAL A 789 -22.93 -47.08 28.48
CA VAL A 789 -23.35 -46.07 29.44
C VAL A 789 -24.33 -45.15 28.74
N MET A 790 -25.61 -45.30 29.06
CA MET A 790 -26.67 -44.42 28.58
C MET A 790 -26.88 -43.30 29.59
N THR A 791 -26.92 -42.06 29.10
CA THR A 791 -27.07 -40.84 29.89
C THR A 791 -28.16 -39.97 29.29
N ASN A 792 -29.14 -39.59 30.11
CA ASN A 792 -30.14 -38.58 29.79
C ASN A 792 -29.91 -37.36 30.68
N ILE A 793 -29.71 -36.18 30.11
CA ILE A 793 -29.57 -34.92 30.86
C ILE A 793 -30.76 -34.02 30.50
N THR A 794 -31.50 -33.58 31.51
CA THR A 794 -32.74 -32.81 31.34
C THR A 794 -32.58 -31.38 31.85
N PHE A 795 -32.76 -30.41 30.97
CA PHE A 795 -32.55 -28.99 31.25
C PHE A 795 -33.56 -28.10 30.52
N ARG A 796 -33.56 -26.80 30.81
CA ARG A 796 -34.26 -25.75 30.04
C ARG A 796 -33.52 -24.42 30.15
N LEU A 797 -33.74 -23.52 29.20
CA LEU A 797 -33.23 -22.15 29.29
C LEU A 797 -34.15 -21.24 30.09
N ARG A 798 -33.56 -20.32 30.84
CA ARG A 798 -34.30 -19.26 31.53
C ARG A 798 -34.54 -18.08 30.59
N PRO A 799 -35.61 -17.28 30.80
CA PRO A 799 -35.91 -16.07 30.01
C PRO A 799 -34.91 -14.92 30.16
N MET A 800 -33.73 -15.16 30.69
CA MET A 800 -32.63 -14.18 30.78
C MET A 800 -31.52 -14.45 29.78
N TRP A 801 -31.54 -15.64 29.14
CA TRP A 801 -30.79 -15.87 27.91
C TRP A 801 -31.42 -14.97 26.84
N ASP A 802 -30.62 -14.19 26.13
CA ASP A 802 -31.12 -13.25 25.11
C ASP A 802 -31.29 -13.97 23.77
N ASP A 803 -31.92 -13.34 22.78
CA ASP A 803 -32.15 -13.98 21.48
C ASP A 803 -30.82 -14.36 20.81
N GLU A 804 -30.75 -15.58 20.27
CA GLU A 804 -29.54 -16.09 19.63
C GLU A 804 -29.85 -16.72 18.27
N ALA A 805 -29.04 -16.35 17.27
CA ALA A 805 -29.15 -16.90 15.93
C ALA A 805 -28.91 -18.42 15.93
N GLN A 806 -27.97 -18.87 16.76
CA GLN A 806 -27.69 -20.28 17.00
C GLN A 806 -27.48 -20.55 18.48
N LEU A 807 -27.97 -21.70 18.94
CA LEU A 807 -27.75 -22.22 20.28
C LEU A 807 -27.41 -23.70 20.16
N THR A 808 -26.32 -24.14 20.78
CA THR A 808 -25.87 -25.52 20.73
C THR A 808 -25.87 -26.14 22.12
N ALA A 809 -26.37 -27.37 22.23
CA ALA A 809 -26.24 -28.23 23.40
C ALA A 809 -25.43 -29.47 23.05
N THR A 810 -24.50 -29.82 23.94
CA THR A 810 -23.62 -30.98 23.76
C THR A 810 -23.57 -31.83 25.03
N SER A 811 -23.54 -33.15 24.86
CA SER A 811 -23.34 -34.11 25.94
C SER A 811 -22.03 -34.87 25.71
N ARG A 812 -21.18 -34.96 26.74
CA ARG A 812 -19.86 -35.62 26.73
C ARG A 812 -19.67 -36.47 27.98
N LEU A 813 -18.83 -37.50 27.87
CA LEU A 813 -18.35 -38.32 28.99
C LEU A 813 -16.89 -37.94 29.31
N VAL A 814 -16.57 -37.78 30.61
CA VAL A 814 -15.21 -37.45 31.07
C VAL A 814 -14.65 -38.58 31.94
N LEU A 815 -13.54 -39.19 31.51
CA LEU A 815 -12.87 -40.29 32.21
C LEU A 815 -11.80 -39.80 33.20
N GLN A 816 -11.45 -40.64 34.19
CA GLN A 816 -10.39 -40.36 35.17
C GLN A 816 -9.01 -40.21 34.54
N SER A 817 -8.80 -40.78 33.35
CA SER A 817 -7.59 -40.59 32.55
C SER A 817 -7.46 -39.18 31.95
N GLY A 818 -8.49 -38.33 32.06
CA GLY A 818 -8.55 -37.02 31.42
C GLY A 818 -9.11 -37.03 30.00
N VAL A 819 -9.47 -38.21 29.46
CA VAL A 819 -10.11 -38.33 28.14
C VAL A 819 -11.52 -37.76 28.20
N ILE A 820 -11.81 -36.83 27.28
CA ILE A 820 -13.15 -36.31 27.03
C ILE A 820 -13.66 -36.92 25.72
N SER A 821 -14.85 -37.50 25.73
CA SER A 821 -15.41 -38.17 24.56
C SER A 821 -15.77 -37.21 23.42
N VAL A 822 -15.88 -37.75 22.20
CA VAL A 822 -16.62 -37.10 21.11
C VAL A 822 -18.05 -36.79 21.62
N PRO A 823 -18.57 -35.56 21.45
CA PRO A 823 -19.89 -35.20 21.91
C PRO A 823 -20.98 -35.78 21.00
N PHE A 824 -22.18 -35.96 21.55
CA PHE A 824 -23.37 -35.68 20.75
C PHE A 824 -23.64 -34.17 20.81
N ALA A 825 -23.91 -33.56 19.67
CA ALA A 825 -24.18 -32.13 19.54
C ALA A 825 -25.52 -31.89 18.85
N HIS A 826 -26.30 -30.93 19.35
CA HIS A 826 -27.53 -30.47 18.73
C HIS A 826 -27.56 -28.94 18.71
N THR A 827 -27.72 -28.37 17.52
CA THR A 827 -27.79 -26.92 17.32
C THR A 827 -29.19 -26.53 16.87
N TRP A 828 -29.81 -25.63 17.63
CA TRP A 828 -31.00 -24.89 17.21
C TRP A 828 -30.57 -23.69 16.38
N GLY A 829 -31.32 -23.40 15.32
CA GLY A 829 -31.09 -22.26 14.45
C GLY A 829 -30.25 -22.57 13.20
N SER A 830 -30.29 -21.64 12.27
CA SER A 830 -29.55 -21.65 11.01
C SER A 830 -29.46 -20.23 10.46
N THR A 831 -28.76 -20.03 9.34
CA THR A 831 -28.72 -18.72 8.65
C THR A 831 -30.09 -18.18 8.25
N ALA A 832 -31.14 -19.02 8.20
CA ALA A 832 -32.50 -18.63 7.83
C ALA A 832 -33.51 -18.69 8.99
N THR A 833 -33.11 -19.20 10.16
CA THR A 833 -34.03 -19.45 11.29
C THR A 833 -33.33 -19.15 12.61
N GLN A 834 -33.94 -18.32 13.45
CA GLN A 834 -33.47 -18.05 14.80
C GLN A 834 -33.35 -19.37 15.59
N GLY A 835 -32.29 -19.51 16.40
CA GLY A 835 -32.08 -20.70 17.23
C GLY A 835 -32.80 -20.61 18.56
N TYR A 836 -32.70 -19.45 19.19
CA TYR A 836 -33.38 -19.16 20.46
C TYR A 836 -34.06 -17.80 20.41
N GLU A 837 -35.32 -17.78 20.85
CA GLU A 837 -36.19 -16.61 20.86
C GLU A 837 -36.85 -16.49 22.23
N ASN A 838 -36.55 -15.41 22.94
CA ASN A 838 -37.09 -15.05 24.25
C ASN A 838 -38.13 -13.92 24.15
N ASP A 839 -38.31 -13.33 22.97
CA ASP A 839 -39.36 -12.34 22.79
C ASP A 839 -40.76 -12.92 23.07
N LEU A 840 -41.54 -12.11 23.76
CA LEU A 840 -42.92 -12.38 24.08
C LEU A 840 -43.83 -12.01 22.90
N GLU A 841 -44.43 -13.00 22.25
CA GLU A 841 -45.44 -12.76 21.22
C GLU A 841 -46.79 -12.40 21.85
N ILE A 842 -47.31 -11.19 21.63
CA ILE A 842 -48.65 -10.82 22.08
C ILE A 842 -49.70 -11.55 21.22
N LYS A 843 -50.35 -12.57 21.78
CA LYS A 843 -51.46 -13.30 21.13
C LYS A 843 -52.74 -12.49 21.06
N SER A 844 -53.07 -11.72 22.09
CA SER A 844 -54.20 -10.79 22.06
C SER A 844 -54.12 -9.69 23.12
N VAL A 845 -54.75 -8.55 22.83
CA VAL A 845 -55.01 -7.48 23.80
C VAL A 845 -56.50 -7.25 23.85
N THR A 846 -57.10 -7.51 25.00
CA THR A 846 -58.52 -7.31 25.26
C THR A 846 -58.69 -6.14 26.22
N PHE A 847 -59.40 -5.11 25.77
CA PHE A 847 -59.81 -3.99 26.60
C PHE A 847 -61.20 -4.30 27.17
N SER A 848 -61.38 -4.18 28.48
CA SER A 848 -62.67 -4.47 29.13
C SER A 848 -63.02 -3.46 30.21
N GLU A 849 -64.30 -3.37 30.54
CA GLU A 849 -64.84 -2.58 31.64
C GLU A 849 -65.83 -3.46 32.39
N ASP A 850 -65.67 -3.60 33.70
CA ASP A 850 -66.49 -4.49 34.56
C ASP A 850 -66.63 -5.94 34.05
N GLY A 851 -65.60 -6.45 33.37
CA GLY A 851 -65.57 -7.82 32.82
C GLY A 851 -66.23 -7.96 31.45
N VAL A 852 -66.63 -6.86 30.80
CA VAL A 852 -67.17 -6.86 29.43
C VAL A 852 -66.16 -6.27 28.46
N GLU A 853 -65.85 -6.99 27.38
CA GLU A 853 -64.95 -6.53 26.33
C GLU A 853 -65.50 -5.27 25.63
N MET A 854 -64.65 -4.26 25.53
CA MET A 854 -64.96 -3.01 24.84
C MET A 854 -64.98 -3.24 23.32
N SER A 855 -65.91 -2.59 22.65
CA SER A 855 -65.97 -2.65 21.18
C SER A 855 -64.68 -2.07 20.57
N PRO A 856 -64.09 -2.72 19.55
CA PRO A 856 -62.95 -2.19 18.80
C PRO A 856 -63.23 -0.84 18.11
N SER A 857 -64.51 -0.47 17.96
CA SER A 857 -64.93 0.80 17.36
C SER A 857 -64.93 1.99 18.34
N ARG A 858 -64.64 1.76 19.62
CA ARG A 858 -64.63 2.79 20.66
C ARG A 858 -63.35 3.62 20.56
N GLN A 859 -63.48 4.93 20.36
CA GLN A 859 -62.33 5.84 20.12
C GLN A 859 -61.85 6.60 21.36
N TYR A 860 -62.65 6.67 22.44
CA TYR A 860 -62.30 7.42 23.65
C TYR A 860 -62.96 6.84 24.91
N LEU A 861 -62.33 7.08 26.06
CA LEU A 861 -62.90 6.85 27.40
C LEU A 861 -63.62 8.12 27.87
N ARG A 862 -64.77 7.97 28.54
CA ARG A 862 -65.47 9.08 29.18
C ARG A 862 -64.86 9.37 30.55
N GLY A 863 -64.97 10.62 31.01
CA GLY A 863 -64.47 11.00 32.32
C GLY A 863 -65.13 10.18 33.43
N GLY A 864 -64.34 9.40 34.18
CA GLY A 864 -64.78 8.54 35.28
C GLY A 864 -64.90 7.05 34.94
N GLU A 865 -64.69 6.64 33.69
CA GLU A 865 -64.67 5.22 33.27
C GLU A 865 -63.34 4.53 33.60
N SER A 866 -63.39 3.22 33.86
CA SER A 866 -62.22 2.39 34.15
C SER A 866 -62.01 1.35 33.06
N MET A 867 -60.79 1.28 32.52
CA MET A 867 -60.40 0.32 31.49
C MET A 867 -59.44 -0.71 32.07
N ASN A 868 -59.83 -1.97 32.00
CA ASN A 868 -58.98 -3.11 32.31
C ASN A 868 -58.36 -3.62 30.99
N VAL A 869 -57.04 -3.62 30.91
CA VAL A 869 -56.31 -4.20 29.80
C VAL A 869 -55.89 -5.61 30.20
N SER A 870 -56.32 -6.61 29.44
CA SER A 870 -55.85 -7.98 29.55
C SER A 870 -54.99 -8.30 28.34
N ILE A 871 -53.77 -8.74 28.58
CA ILE A 871 -52.81 -9.12 27.54
C ILE A 871 -52.65 -10.63 27.65
N ALA A 872 -52.95 -11.34 26.56
CA ALA A 872 -52.52 -12.71 26.38
C ALA A 872 -51.18 -12.66 25.64
N VAL A 873 -50.16 -13.15 26.30
CA VAL A 873 -48.79 -13.32 25.80
C VAL A 873 -48.57 -14.82 25.65
#